data_AF-A0A7J4MMT1-F1
#
_entry.id   AF-A0A7J4MMT1-F1
#
_cell.length_a   1.000
_cell.length_b   1.000
_cell.length_c   1.000
_cell.angle_alpha   90.00
_cell.angle_beta   90.00
_cell.angle_gamma   90.00
#
_symmetry.space_group_name_H-M   'P 1'
#
loop_
_entity.id
_entity.type
_entity.pdbx_description
1 polymer ?
#
loop_
_entity_poly.entity_id
_entity_poly.type
_entity_poly.pdbx_seq_one_letter_code
_entity_poly.pdbx_strand_id
1 'polypeptide(L)'
;MILGKVIGKTSTKQFAFKIEGSAHIFEYVQIMHSSGNFVLAQIEEIEKDSERSVAFCSVIGYRDDEGKLQVLKSPLDPGVEVLCAEDDFIQDILGLEKKKNSAYIGILDGREHLKVYLDMNKVLSKHAVILAKSGSGKSYVSAVLLEELLLKKIPLVVIDPHGEYPSLKYPNPKDKENMLRFGVEPQGFLKQIQEFSPDVHINPDAKPLKLSNRNLTSVELIHLLPTKVSASQLGLIYAALKNLGGRVDFNEMLIELEATEDNPSKWTLINIFEYVKKLNLFSESPTLMGELVHPGKMSIVNLRGVAQDIQEIIVYKLVNDLFQERKKNTIPPFFLVIEECHNFCLTEDTKILTSNGEKNISKISPNDLIATFNFTSSALEYNSPTKIFKKREAEVYVITTTFGNKIKTTKDHPFFTKKGFVSAACLEECSIPLESIYKMSNELVTARLIGHLLGDGWITQNGVRSGTVGFSGRKEDLMKIKQDLFYLGFSSSNVHKIESISFINSIDSGMLEVSGTGYSMTSSTNCFHYFTKKYYLPIGRRVLQKFLIPLFIMKGSLEIKSEFLAALMGSDGVKIRIKNKNPEVIRLSFSKIEQLNDNAKEYAQQIIQLFNDLKIDIKYNIKPGNIRKTDGLKTQKFVFDISNKNYTFYRFVSKIGFRYHNEKELLAKKALYYYKYKRTIIHKNENLRKKIIAFREKTHYGKIRLSKHFNLPPGLIKNWIYDFKAHKRSKSAGLRQVHFPSFLEWCKKYSDPYFIYDPVLNIKYIGQKQVYNLSTLNANFIANGVLVHNCPERSFGESKSSAIIRQVAAEGRKFGMGLCLISQRPSRVDKSAISQSSTQIILKVTNPNDIKAISHSLEGITLHTEKEIQNIPIGTALVTGIVDLPLLVNIRPRMSKHGGEAVSAFLDEEEVEEKGEDFVVQEEKYAEEGESIPLVKQQFSEEDLKLMHGSTTAISLQLIPSVLMRCSRKGEDFSLLIDLVDLQVIEKMEDVSGLSLLKLHLEELNFKQEQLLHIALKEGKEIKATELFAKSGMQFSEFYHSMDVLVKKGYLIRIGNDYSLSSSLEFLSTIDSKQFYHPLVYGRSKGEKIATKYQYQAIRDFLNKFFEVKDVKECWVEKYSVRE
;
A
#
# COMPACT_ATOMS: atom_id res chain seq x y z
N MET A 1 3.93 -36.04 48.03
CA MET A 1 2.50 -36.42 47.89
C MET A 1 2.37 -37.45 46.78
N ILE A 2 1.65 -38.56 46.99
CA ILE A 2 1.41 -39.56 45.93
C ILE A 2 0.31 -39.04 45.00
N LEU A 3 0.59 -39.05 43.70
CA LEU A 3 -0.33 -38.61 42.65
C LEU A 3 -1.04 -39.79 41.97
N GLY A 4 -0.44 -40.98 41.98
CA GLY A 4 -1.02 -42.18 41.39
C GLY A 4 0.00 -43.28 41.14
N LYS A 5 -0.34 -44.23 40.26
CA LYS A 5 0.51 -45.40 39.93
C LYS A 5 0.66 -45.61 38.43
N VAL A 6 1.87 -45.98 38.00
CA VAL A 6 2.20 -46.25 36.59
C VAL A 6 1.33 -47.38 36.05
N ILE A 7 0.74 -47.20 34.86
CA ILE A 7 -0.13 -48.17 34.21
C ILE A 7 0.25 -48.39 32.75
N GLY A 8 -0.20 -49.53 32.20
CA GLY A 8 -0.08 -49.82 30.78
C GLY A 8 1.36 -50.06 30.32
N LYS A 9 1.60 -49.80 29.03
CA LYS A 9 2.91 -50.01 28.42
C LYS A 9 3.80 -48.79 28.65
N THR A 10 4.95 -49.01 29.28
CA THR A 10 5.96 -47.98 29.53
C THR A 10 7.09 -48.05 28.49
N SER A 11 7.79 -46.95 28.33
CA SER A 11 9.03 -46.86 27.55
C SER A 11 10.09 -46.08 28.35
N THR A 12 11.29 -45.94 27.80
CA THR A 12 12.34 -45.10 28.40
C THR A 12 12.07 -43.60 28.28
N LYS A 13 11.11 -43.19 27.45
CA LYS A 13 10.80 -41.78 27.16
C LYS A 13 9.42 -41.34 27.63
N GLN A 14 8.47 -42.27 27.74
CA GLN A 14 7.07 -41.97 28.05
C GLN A 14 6.45 -43.10 28.86
N PHE A 15 5.54 -42.73 29.75
CA PHE A 15 4.69 -43.64 30.50
C PHE A 15 3.34 -42.98 30.80
N ALA A 16 2.37 -43.76 31.24
CA ALA A 16 1.09 -43.25 31.74
C ALA A 16 0.89 -43.69 33.19
N PHE A 17 0.18 -42.89 33.98
CA PHE A 17 -0.21 -43.27 35.33
C PHE A 17 -1.69 -42.97 35.60
N LYS A 18 -2.33 -43.82 36.39
CA LYS A 18 -3.69 -43.60 36.85
C LYS A 18 -3.64 -42.56 37.97
N ILE A 19 -4.35 -41.46 37.80
CA ILE A 19 -4.40 -40.37 38.79
C ILE A 19 -5.28 -40.81 39.97
N GLU A 20 -4.72 -40.75 41.17
CA GLU A 20 -5.40 -41.00 42.46
C GLU A 20 -5.44 -39.74 43.35
N GLY A 21 -4.59 -38.74 43.05
CA GLY A 21 -4.56 -37.43 43.70
C GLY A 21 -5.00 -36.27 42.80
N SER A 22 -4.55 -35.04 43.11
CA SER A 22 -4.70 -33.88 42.22
C SER A 22 -3.47 -33.75 41.34
N ALA A 23 -3.63 -33.87 40.03
CA ALA A 23 -2.53 -33.73 39.06
C ALA A 23 -2.92 -32.72 37.98
N HIS A 24 -1.96 -31.88 37.59
CA HIS A 24 -2.14 -30.86 36.56
C HIS A 24 -1.22 -31.09 35.36
N ILE A 25 -1.65 -30.65 34.18
CA ILE A 25 -0.78 -30.64 32.98
C ILE A 25 0.44 -29.76 33.28
N PHE A 26 1.61 -30.18 32.81
CA PHE A 26 2.94 -29.60 33.07
C PHE A 26 3.50 -29.76 34.48
N GLU A 27 2.77 -30.42 35.37
CA GLU A 27 3.30 -30.71 36.70
C GLU A 27 4.47 -31.71 36.62
N TYR A 28 5.54 -31.40 37.34
CA TYR A 28 6.70 -32.27 37.47
C TYR A 28 6.44 -33.35 38.52
N VAL A 29 6.76 -34.58 38.14
CA VAL A 29 6.57 -35.78 38.95
C VAL A 29 7.89 -36.53 39.10
N GLN A 30 8.05 -37.23 40.23
CA GLN A 30 9.20 -38.05 40.52
C GLN A 30 8.79 -39.51 40.71
N ILE A 31 9.55 -40.44 40.13
CA ILE A 31 9.27 -41.87 40.13
C ILE A 31 10.55 -42.63 40.45
N MET A 32 10.47 -43.64 41.32
CA MET A 32 11.60 -44.53 41.60
C MET A 32 11.80 -45.50 40.43
N HIS A 33 12.99 -45.50 39.83
CA HIS A 33 13.36 -46.50 38.82
C HIS A 33 14.02 -47.72 39.48
N SER A 34 13.94 -48.89 38.83
CA SER A 34 14.53 -50.15 39.32
C SER A 34 16.06 -50.11 39.50
N SER A 35 16.74 -49.12 38.91
CA SER A 35 18.15 -48.82 39.17
C SER A 35 18.41 -48.14 40.52
N GLY A 36 17.38 -47.86 41.31
CA GLY A 36 17.48 -47.18 42.62
C GLY A 36 17.56 -45.65 42.56
N ASN A 37 17.40 -45.05 41.38
CA ASN A 37 17.42 -43.60 41.19
C ASN A 37 16.01 -43.03 41.05
N PHE A 38 15.75 -41.88 41.66
CA PHE A 38 14.56 -41.09 41.35
C PHE A 38 14.71 -40.43 39.98
N VAL A 39 13.66 -40.54 39.18
CA VAL A 39 13.58 -40.01 37.83
C VAL A 39 12.56 -38.89 37.82
N LEU A 40 12.94 -37.76 37.22
CA LEU A 40 12.03 -36.66 36.92
C LEU A 40 11.27 -36.94 35.62
N ALA A 41 9.98 -36.67 35.62
CA ALA A 41 9.13 -36.65 34.44
C ALA A 41 8.13 -35.49 34.53
N GLN A 42 7.48 -35.18 33.42
CA GLN A 42 6.48 -34.11 33.33
C GLN A 42 5.19 -34.65 32.70
N ILE A 43 4.05 -34.21 33.23
CA ILE A 43 2.72 -34.54 32.68
C ILE A 43 2.50 -33.72 31.40
N GLU A 44 2.34 -34.39 30.24
CA GLU A 44 2.08 -33.74 28.94
C GLU A 44 0.57 -33.63 28.66
N GLU A 45 -0.21 -34.63 29.06
CA GLU A 45 -1.64 -34.71 28.76
C GLU A 45 -2.39 -35.45 29.86
N ILE A 46 -3.64 -35.05 30.11
CA ILE A 46 -4.53 -35.74 31.03
C ILE A 46 -5.81 -36.09 30.27
N GLU A 47 -6.09 -37.39 30.16
CA GLU A 47 -7.33 -37.89 29.60
C GLU A 47 -8.29 -38.28 30.73
N LYS A 48 -9.56 -37.89 30.57
CA LYS A 48 -10.64 -38.23 31.49
C LYS A 48 -11.71 -39.00 30.74
N ASP A 49 -12.04 -40.19 31.24
CA ASP A 49 -13.23 -40.95 30.86
C ASP A 49 -14.18 -41.04 32.06
N SER A 50 -15.41 -41.54 31.86
CA SER A 50 -16.46 -41.61 32.88
C SER A 50 -16.07 -42.37 34.15
N GLU A 51 -15.04 -43.23 34.10
CA GLU A 51 -14.58 -44.03 35.23
C GLU A 51 -13.16 -43.71 35.74
N ARG A 52 -12.30 -43.05 34.94
CA ARG A 52 -10.86 -42.94 35.25
C ARG A 52 -10.24 -41.66 34.70
N SER A 53 -9.24 -41.15 35.42
CA SER A 53 -8.34 -40.07 34.95
C SER A 53 -6.93 -40.65 34.77
N VAL A 54 -6.35 -40.47 33.58
CA VAL A 54 -5.03 -40.98 33.23
C VAL A 54 -4.16 -39.82 32.79
N ALA A 55 -2.97 -39.71 33.38
CA ALA A 55 -1.95 -38.76 32.95
C ALA A 55 -0.92 -39.46 32.07
N PHE A 56 -0.58 -38.83 30.95
CA PHE A 56 0.52 -39.22 30.07
C PHE A 56 1.73 -38.33 30.37
N CYS A 57 2.87 -38.97 30.61
CA CYS A 57 4.08 -38.31 31.05
C CYS A 57 5.23 -38.54 30.09
N SER A 58 6.03 -37.51 29.90
CA SER A 58 7.33 -37.57 29.23
C SER A 58 8.45 -37.58 30.26
N VAL A 59 9.40 -38.49 30.07
CA VAL A 59 10.48 -38.74 31.00
C VAL A 59 11.66 -37.84 30.67
N ILE A 60 12.09 -37.07 31.68
CA ILE A 60 13.22 -36.16 31.59
C ILE A 60 14.52 -36.91 31.87
N GLY A 61 14.57 -37.65 32.98
CA GLY A 61 15.75 -38.42 33.38
C GLY A 61 16.14 -38.20 34.84
N TYR A 62 17.40 -38.51 35.16
CA TYR A 62 18.00 -38.37 36.49
C TYR A 62 19.44 -37.86 36.32
N ARG A 63 20.05 -37.28 37.37
CA ARG A 63 21.49 -36.96 37.35
C ARG A 63 22.30 -38.09 37.96
N ASP A 64 23.42 -38.43 37.33
CA ASP A 64 24.38 -39.38 37.88
C ASP A 64 25.28 -38.74 38.96
N ASP A 65 26.16 -39.53 39.58
CA ASP A 65 27.09 -39.06 40.61
C ASP A 65 28.09 -37.99 40.10
N GLU A 66 28.23 -37.84 38.77
CA GLU A 66 29.02 -36.79 38.13
C GLU A 66 28.20 -35.52 37.84
N GLY A 67 26.91 -35.51 38.21
CA GLY A 67 25.99 -34.40 37.98
C GLY A 67 25.56 -34.24 36.52
N LYS A 68 25.70 -35.26 35.67
CA LYS A 68 25.22 -35.23 34.27
C LYS A 68 23.81 -35.78 34.17
N LEU A 69 22.97 -35.11 33.39
CA LEU A 69 21.61 -35.59 33.09
C LEU A 69 21.70 -36.85 32.23
N GLN A 70 21.20 -37.97 32.75
CA GLN A 70 21.15 -39.26 32.10
C GLN A 70 19.72 -39.59 31.69
N VAL A 71 19.59 -40.18 30.50
CA VAL A 71 18.32 -40.74 30.00
C VAL A 71 18.18 -42.17 30.51
N LEU A 72 16.95 -42.62 30.75
CA LEU A 72 16.69 -44.02 31.09
C LEU A 72 17.13 -44.98 30.00
N LYS A 73 17.78 -46.07 30.44
CA LYS A 73 18.19 -47.19 29.59
C LYS A 73 17.19 -48.34 29.60
N SER A 74 16.29 -48.38 30.58
CA SER A 74 15.19 -49.34 30.72
C SER A 74 13.88 -48.62 31.08
N PRO A 75 12.70 -49.11 30.67
CA PRO A 75 11.41 -48.53 31.03
C PRO A 75 11.13 -48.58 32.54
N LEU A 76 10.18 -47.76 32.99
CA LEU A 76 9.64 -47.82 34.37
C LEU A 76 8.73 -49.05 34.54
N ASP A 77 8.77 -49.67 35.72
CA ASP A 77 7.92 -50.82 36.04
C ASP A 77 6.45 -50.39 36.28
N PRO A 78 5.46 -51.12 35.74
CA PRO A 78 4.06 -50.88 36.05
C PRO A 78 3.77 -51.05 37.55
N GLY A 79 2.87 -50.22 38.08
CA GLY A 79 2.44 -50.24 39.48
C GLY A 79 3.31 -49.41 40.44
N VAL A 80 4.45 -48.87 39.97
CA VAL A 80 5.28 -47.96 40.77
C VAL A 80 4.53 -46.66 41.06
N GLU A 81 4.72 -46.13 42.27
CA GLU A 81 4.09 -44.88 42.71
C GLU A 81 4.73 -43.67 42.03
N VAL A 82 3.85 -42.77 41.58
CA VAL A 82 4.21 -41.47 41.01
C VAL A 82 3.97 -40.41 42.08
N LEU A 83 5.02 -39.70 42.45
CA LEU A 83 5.00 -38.66 43.46
C LEU A 83 5.06 -37.28 42.80
N CYS A 84 4.50 -36.26 43.44
CA CYS A 84 4.80 -34.87 43.08
C CYS A 84 6.29 -34.60 43.32
N ALA A 85 6.99 -34.01 42.35
CA ALA A 85 8.42 -33.72 42.48
C ALA A 85 8.67 -32.56 43.44
N GLU A 86 9.68 -32.70 44.29
CA GLU A 86 10.12 -31.66 45.22
C GLU A 86 10.88 -30.55 44.46
N ASP A 87 10.75 -29.30 44.92
CA ASP A 87 11.34 -28.13 44.26
C ASP A 87 12.87 -28.24 44.16
N ASP A 88 13.55 -28.72 45.21
CA ASP A 88 15.00 -28.94 45.23
C ASP A 88 15.42 -30.01 44.21
N PHE A 89 14.63 -31.07 44.08
CA PHE A 89 14.88 -32.14 43.09
C PHE A 89 14.68 -31.63 41.66
N ILE A 90 13.63 -30.84 41.41
CA ILE A 90 13.42 -30.19 40.11
C ILE A 90 14.58 -29.24 39.80
N GLN A 91 15.03 -28.47 40.78
CA GLN A 91 16.11 -27.50 40.62
C GLN A 91 17.42 -28.17 40.23
N ASP A 92 17.77 -29.27 40.90
CA ASP A 92 18.97 -30.07 40.60
C ASP A 92 18.89 -30.67 39.20
N ILE A 93 17.83 -31.42 38.90
CA ILE A 93 17.69 -32.11 37.61
C ILE A 93 17.66 -31.13 36.43
N LEU A 94 16.89 -30.03 36.52
CA LEU A 94 16.79 -29.03 35.44
C LEU A 94 17.99 -28.06 35.40
N GLY A 95 18.94 -28.17 36.34
CA GLY A 95 20.13 -27.33 36.39
C GLY A 95 19.83 -25.86 36.67
N LEU A 96 18.79 -25.59 37.47
CA LEU A 96 18.26 -24.27 37.82
C LEU A 96 18.92 -23.65 39.06
N GLU A 97 20.04 -24.21 39.50
CA GLU A 97 20.79 -23.70 40.64
C GLU A 97 21.30 -22.27 40.45
N LYS A 98 21.23 -21.49 41.54
CA LYS A 98 21.72 -20.11 41.54
C LYS A 98 23.24 -20.07 41.53
N LYS A 99 23.82 -19.88 40.35
CA LYS A 99 25.27 -19.66 40.18
C LYS A 99 25.67 -18.21 40.47
N LYS A 100 26.95 -17.97 40.77
CA LYS A 100 27.51 -16.65 41.12
C LYS A 100 27.12 -15.52 40.13
N ASN A 101 27.12 -15.82 38.83
CA ASN A 101 26.83 -14.85 37.75
C ASN A 101 25.47 -15.11 37.08
N SER A 102 24.49 -15.69 37.77
CA SER A 102 23.18 -15.93 37.16
C SER A 102 22.28 -14.68 37.18
N ALA A 103 21.41 -14.57 36.17
CA ALA A 103 20.35 -13.56 36.07
C ALA A 103 19.01 -14.16 36.47
N TYR A 104 18.27 -13.44 37.30
CA TYR A 104 16.93 -13.85 37.70
C TYR A 104 15.89 -13.41 36.67
N ILE A 105 15.27 -14.37 36.00
CA ILE A 105 14.30 -14.10 34.92
C ILE A 105 12.85 -14.18 35.41
N GLY A 106 12.57 -15.09 36.35
CA GLY A 106 11.19 -15.37 36.73
C GLY A 106 11.05 -16.63 37.55
N ILE A 107 9.83 -17.14 37.66
CA ILE A 107 9.49 -18.34 38.42
C ILE A 107 9.05 -19.41 37.42
N LEU A 108 9.39 -20.68 37.68
CA LEU A 108 8.98 -21.79 36.82
C LEU A 108 7.44 -21.88 36.80
N ASP A 109 6.86 -22.02 35.62
CA ASP A 109 5.40 -22.11 35.50
C ASP A 109 4.85 -23.32 36.28
N GLY A 110 3.72 -23.13 36.96
CA GLY A 110 3.14 -24.13 37.86
C GLY A 110 3.83 -24.28 39.24
N ARG A 111 4.86 -23.49 39.56
CA ARG A 111 5.51 -23.45 40.89
C ARG A 111 5.53 -22.03 41.44
N GLU A 112 5.26 -21.86 42.74
CA GLU A 112 5.18 -20.52 43.38
C GLU A 112 6.54 -19.98 43.86
N HIS A 113 7.49 -20.87 44.18
CA HIS A 113 8.75 -20.48 44.83
C HIS A 113 10.01 -20.87 44.04
N LEU A 114 9.87 -21.66 42.97
CA LEU A 114 10.99 -22.16 42.20
C LEU A 114 11.50 -21.11 41.20
N LYS A 115 12.55 -20.39 41.62
CA LYS A 115 13.15 -19.30 40.83
C LYS A 115 14.01 -19.83 39.68
N VAL A 116 13.82 -19.28 38.49
CA VAL A 116 14.59 -19.61 37.30
C VAL A 116 15.71 -18.59 37.11
N TYR A 117 16.94 -19.10 37.16
CA TYR A 117 18.16 -18.34 36.99
C TYR A 117 18.89 -18.75 35.71
N LEU A 118 19.20 -17.79 34.83
CA LEU A 118 20.00 -18.04 33.63
C LEU A 118 21.47 -17.75 33.88
N ASP A 119 22.35 -18.63 33.44
CA ASP A 119 23.80 -18.43 33.57
C ASP A 119 24.29 -17.36 32.58
N MET A 120 24.65 -16.17 33.07
CA MET A 120 25.09 -15.08 32.19
C MET A 120 26.37 -15.40 31.44
N ASN A 121 27.25 -16.25 31.97
CA ASN A 121 28.45 -16.64 31.24
C ASN A 121 28.06 -17.41 29.97
N LYS A 122 27.00 -18.25 30.04
CA LYS A 122 26.43 -18.93 28.87
C LYS A 122 25.68 -17.97 27.95
N VAL A 123 24.85 -17.07 28.47
CA VAL A 123 24.10 -16.07 27.65
C VAL A 123 25.06 -15.20 26.84
N LEU A 124 26.10 -14.68 27.49
CA LEU A 124 27.08 -13.79 26.86
C LEU A 124 27.93 -14.52 25.81
N SER A 125 28.34 -15.77 26.09
CA SER A 125 29.21 -16.54 25.20
C SER A 125 28.49 -17.27 24.07
N LYS A 126 27.17 -17.51 24.19
CA LYS A 126 26.37 -18.26 23.20
C LYS A 126 25.32 -17.43 22.47
N HIS A 127 25.31 -16.12 22.67
CA HIS A 127 24.31 -15.18 22.13
C HIS A 127 22.88 -15.51 22.61
N ALA A 128 21.96 -14.57 22.39
CA ALA A 128 20.57 -14.68 22.78
C ALA A 128 19.62 -14.18 21.69
N VAL A 129 18.41 -14.70 21.66
CA VAL A 129 17.33 -14.20 20.80
C VAL A 129 16.02 -14.16 21.58
N ILE A 130 15.28 -13.05 21.43
CA ILE A 130 13.95 -12.85 22.01
C ILE A 130 12.93 -12.75 20.88
N LEU A 131 11.99 -13.70 20.86
CA LEU A 131 11.04 -13.90 19.76
C LEU A 131 9.61 -13.82 20.28
N ALA A 132 8.76 -12.98 19.68
CA ALA A 132 7.41 -12.73 20.17
C ALA A 132 6.46 -12.28 19.05
N LYS A 133 5.13 -12.26 19.27
CA LYS A 133 4.22 -11.38 18.51
C LYS A 133 4.10 -10.00 19.18
N SER A 134 3.52 -9.03 18.48
CA SER A 134 3.15 -7.73 19.06
C SER A 134 2.23 -7.88 20.27
N GLY A 135 2.48 -7.09 21.31
CA GLY A 135 1.69 -7.10 22.55
C GLY A 135 1.92 -8.31 23.47
N SER A 136 2.84 -9.24 23.15
CA SER A 136 3.14 -10.38 24.04
C SER A 136 4.05 -10.06 25.21
N GLY A 137 4.59 -8.84 25.30
CA GLY A 137 5.57 -8.45 26.34
C GLY A 137 7.03 -8.54 25.89
N LYS A 138 7.33 -8.50 24.59
CA LYS A 138 8.71 -8.55 24.03
C LYS A 138 9.66 -7.57 24.72
N SER A 139 9.39 -6.27 24.63
CA SER A 139 10.21 -5.22 25.24
C SER A 139 10.21 -5.29 26.78
N TYR A 140 9.20 -5.92 27.37
CA TYR A 140 9.12 -6.17 28.81
C TYR A 140 10.18 -7.21 29.23
N VAL A 141 10.21 -8.37 28.58
CA VAL A 141 11.20 -9.42 28.83
C VAL A 141 12.62 -8.96 28.47
N SER A 142 12.77 -8.24 27.35
CA SER A 142 14.05 -7.65 26.97
C SER A 142 14.58 -6.72 28.06
N ALA A 143 13.71 -5.88 28.64
CA ALA A 143 14.10 -5.01 29.74
C ALA A 143 14.47 -5.79 31.01
N VAL A 144 13.73 -6.83 31.40
CA VAL A 144 14.11 -7.71 32.53
C VAL A 144 15.52 -8.27 32.35
N LEU A 145 15.85 -8.75 31.15
CA LEU A 145 17.20 -9.23 30.84
C LEU A 145 18.26 -8.10 30.93
N LEU A 146 17.96 -6.91 30.40
CA LEU A 146 18.85 -5.75 30.48
C LEU A 146 19.10 -5.28 31.91
N GLU A 147 18.07 -5.30 32.78
CA GLU A 147 18.18 -4.98 34.20
C GLU A 147 19.18 -5.92 34.91
N GLU A 148 19.08 -7.23 34.67
CA GLU A 148 20.00 -8.21 35.26
C GLU A 148 21.44 -7.99 34.78
N LEU A 149 21.62 -7.71 33.48
CA LEU A 149 22.95 -7.41 32.93
C LEU A 149 23.55 -6.14 33.55
N LEU A 150 22.75 -5.10 33.78
CA LEU A 150 23.14 -3.87 34.46
C LEU A 150 23.51 -4.09 35.93
N LEU A 151 22.76 -4.91 36.66
CA LEU A 151 23.06 -5.29 38.05
C LEU A 151 24.41 -6.02 38.14
N LYS A 152 24.75 -6.86 37.15
CA LYS A 152 26.05 -7.53 37.06
C LYS A 152 27.15 -6.64 36.48
N LYS A 153 26.88 -5.37 36.20
CA LYS A 153 27.82 -4.39 35.64
C LYS A 153 28.43 -4.84 34.31
N ILE A 154 27.67 -5.58 33.50
CA ILE A 154 28.09 -5.98 32.16
C ILE A 154 28.00 -4.75 31.23
N PRO A 155 29.01 -4.46 30.39
CA PRO A 155 28.93 -3.38 29.42
C PRO A 155 27.88 -3.70 28.34
N LEU A 156 26.97 -2.76 28.06
CA LEU A 156 25.87 -2.97 27.11
C LEU A 156 25.83 -1.88 26.04
N VAL A 157 25.51 -2.29 24.81
CA VAL A 157 25.12 -1.37 23.73
C VAL A 157 23.76 -1.83 23.20
N VAL A 158 22.75 -0.97 23.28
CA VAL A 158 21.38 -1.24 22.84
C VAL A 158 21.06 -0.36 21.64
N ILE A 159 20.69 -0.96 20.52
CA ILE A 159 20.17 -0.27 19.34
C ILE A 159 18.65 -0.24 19.45
N ASP A 160 18.11 0.96 19.67
CA ASP A 160 16.71 1.21 20.00
C ASP A 160 16.03 2.05 18.89
N PRO A 161 15.32 1.41 17.95
CA PRO A 161 14.65 2.10 16.85
C PRO A 161 13.43 2.93 17.29
N HIS A 162 12.85 2.63 18.46
CA HIS A 162 11.59 3.22 18.91
C HIS A 162 11.73 4.13 20.13
N GLY A 163 12.87 4.08 20.82
CA GLY A 163 13.15 4.86 22.02
C GLY A 163 12.43 4.34 23.25
N GLU A 164 12.26 3.02 23.39
CA GLU A 164 11.57 2.38 24.52
C GLU A 164 12.48 2.16 25.74
N TYR A 165 13.77 1.91 25.52
CA TYR A 165 14.72 1.57 26.58
C TYR A 165 15.23 2.75 27.44
N PRO A 166 15.15 4.04 27.04
CA PRO A 166 15.44 5.16 27.95
C PRO A 166 14.64 5.12 29.25
N SER A 167 13.47 4.47 29.27
CA SER A 167 12.64 4.30 30.47
C SER A 167 13.35 3.54 31.59
N LEU A 168 14.35 2.68 31.28
CA LEU A 168 15.16 1.93 32.25
C LEU A 168 15.89 2.83 33.27
N LYS A 169 16.05 4.12 32.94
CA LYS A 169 16.67 5.12 33.83
C LYS A 169 15.89 5.28 35.14
N TYR A 170 14.57 5.07 35.11
CA TYR A 170 13.67 5.40 36.22
C TYR A 170 13.13 4.13 36.89
N PRO A 171 12.91 4.14 38.22
CA PRO A 171 12.29 3.01 38.93
C PRO A 171 10.83 2.81 38.50
N ASN A 172 10.33 1.58 38.56
CA ASN A 172 8.94 1.26 38.26
C ASN A 172 8.00 1.80 39.35
N PRO A 173 7.04 2.70 39.01
CA PRO A 173 6.11 3.23 40.01
C PRO A 173 4.93 2.29 40.31
N LYS A 174 4.66 1.29 39.46
CA LYS A 174 3.51 0.37 39.52
C LYS A 174 3.92 -1.04 39.97
N ASP A 175 2.97 -1.96 40.18
CA ASP A 175 3.18 -3.41 40.42
C ASP A 175 3.83 -3.86 41.75
N LYS A 176 3.82 -3.05 42.82
CA LYS A 176 4.48 -3.40 44.10
C LYS A 176 4.04 -4.75 44.70
N GLU A 177 2.76 -5.10 44.61
CA GLU A 177 2.22 -6.36 45.15
C GLU A 177 2.73 -7.58 44.37
N ASN A 178 2.77 -7.48 43.03
CA ASN A 178 3.32 -8.53 42.19
C ASN A 178 4.85 -8.63 42.36
N MET A 179 5.55 -7.50 42.56
CA MET A 179 6.98 -7.50 42.84
C MET A 179 7.36 -8.27 44.10
N LEU A 180 6.52 -8.21 45.15
CA LEU A 180 6.70 -8.98 46.39
C LEU A 180 6.68 -10.49 46.10
N ARG A 181 5.76 -10.97 45.25
CA ARG A 181 5.67 -12.38 44.83
C ARG A 181 6.99 -12.88 44.21
N PHE A 182 7.65 -12.04 43.41
CA PHE A 182 8.91 -12.39 42.74
C PHE A 182 10.15 -12.03 43.58
N GLY A 183 9.98 -11.31 44.70
CA GLY A 183 11.07 -10.83 45.55
C GLY A 183 11.98 -9.82 44.85
N VAL A 184 11.40 -8.85 44.15
CA VAL A 184 12.10 -7.73 43.52
C VAL A 184 11.57 -6.40 44.03
N GLU A 185 12.34 -5.32 43.88
CA GLU A 185 11.96 -3.96 44.30
C GLU A 185 12.16 -2.95 43.17
N PRO A 186 11.40 -1.83 43.15
CA PRO A 186 11.58 -0.77 42.17
C PRO A 186 13.01 -0.20 42.17
N GLN A 187 13.67 -0.23 41.01
CA GLN A 187 15.02 0.30 40.83
C GLN A 187 15.19 0.90 39.43
N GLY A 188 15.73 2.12 39.38
CA GLY A 188 16.13 2.80 38.15
C GLY A 188 17.65 2.78 37.95
N PHE A 189 18.09 2.83 36.69
CA PHE A 189 19.50 2.71 36.32
C PHE A 189 20.10 4.01 35.75
N LEU A 190 19.54 5.18 36.11
CA LEU A 190 19.91 6.49 35.58
C LEU A 190 21.43 6.74 35.51
N LYS A 191 22.18 6.40 36.56
CA LYS A 191 23.65 6.61 36.63
C LYS A 191 24.45 5.66 35.73
N GLN A 192 23.88 4.52 35.35
CA GLN A 192 24.53 3.51 34.52
C GLN A 192 24.14 3.62 33.05
N ILE A 193 23.08 4.35 32.71
CA ILE A 193 22.57 4.47 31.34
C ILE A 193 23.04 5.78 30.71
N GLN A 194 23.63 5.67 29.52
CA GLN A 194 23.96 6.80 28.66
C GLN A 194 23.16 6.67 27.37
N GLU A 195 22.60 7.78 26.90
CA GLU A 195 21.79 7.80 25.69
C GLU A 195 22.50 8.59 24.60
N PHE A 196 22.51 8.06 23.39
CA PHE A 196 23.11 8.63 22.19
C PHE A 196 22.07 8.65 21.08
N SER A 197 22.00 9.72 20.30
CA SER A 197 21.11 9.83 19.15
C SER A 197 21.74 10.63 18.02
N PRO A 198 21.57 10.24 16.75
CA PRO A 198 21.96 11.07 15.62
C PRO A 198 21.06 12.32 15.48
N ASP A 199 19.85 12.29 16.03
CA ASP A 199 18.90 13.41 16.05
C ASP A 199 18.56 13.81 17.50
N VAL A 200 19.37 14.74 18.03
CA VAL A 200 19.19 15.30 19.38
C VAL A 200 18.05 16.31 19.47
N HIS A 201 17.46 16.74 18.34
CA HIS A 201 16.28 17.60 18.38
C HIS A 201 15.04 16.81 18.80
N ILE A 202 14.93 15.57 18.32
CA ILE A 202 13.86 14.64 18.70
C ILE A 202 14.15 14.00 20.06
N ASN A 203 15.42 13.76 20.38
CA ASN A 203 15.85 13.11 21.62
C ASN A 203 16.77 14.06 22.43
N PRO A 204 16.22 15.05 23.14
CA PRO A 204 17.00 16.13 23.76
C PRO A 204 17.90 15.66 24.92
N ASP A 205 17.53 14.56 25.58
CA ASP A 205 18.30 13.97 26.69
C ASP A 205 19.46 13.07 26.19
N ALA A 206 19.59 12.90 24.87
CA ALA A 206 20.62 12.08 24.24
C ALA A 206 21.84 12.90 23.84
N LYS A 207 23.03 12.30 23.99
CA LYS A 207 24.26 12.84 23.41
C LYS A 207 24.26 12.68 21.89
N PRO A 208 24.89 13.60 21.14
CA PRO A 208 24.98 13.46 19.68
C PRO A 208 25.81 12.22 19.30
N LEU A 209 25.25 11.36 18.47
CA LEU A 209 25.96 10.25 17.83
C LEU A 209 26.56 10.70 16.50
N LYS A 210 27.88 10.57 16.34
CA LYS A 210 28.59 10.84 15.08
C LYS A 210 29.41 9.63 14.68
N LEU A 211 29.30 9.21 13.42
CA LEU A 211 30.03 8.07 12.86
C LEU A 211 31.34 8.51 12.21
N SER A 212 32.34 7.65 12.26
CA SER A 212 33.62 7.91 11.59
C SER A 212 33.48 7.82 10.07
N ASN A 213 34.03 8.79 9.36
CA ASN A 213 34.26 8.74 7.91
C ASN A 213 35.74 8.51 7.54
N ARG A 214 36.62 8.27 8.51
CA ARG A 214 38.06 8.09 8.26
C ARG A 214 38.40 6.64 7.92
N ASN A 215 39.35 6.46 7.01
CA ASN A 215 39.95 5.17 6.68
C ASN A 215 38.95 4.10 6.20
N LEU A 216 37.94 4.49 5.41
CA LEU A 216 36.90 3.59 4.95
C LEU A 216 37.42 2.65 3.86
N THR A 217 37.09 1.37 3.96
CA THR A 217 37.37 0.37 2.91
C THR A 217 36.36 0.47 1.77
N SER A 218 36.68 -0.14 0.62
CA SER A 218 35.76 -0.26 -0.52
C SER A 218 34.40 -0.86 -0.14
N VAL A 219 34.44 -1.95 0.65
CA VAL A 219 33.25 -2.66 1.11
C VAL A 219 32.42 -1.77 2.04
N GLU A 220 33.07 -1.12 3.01
CA GLU A 220 32.38 -0.19 3.92
C GLU A 220 31.76 0.97 3.16
N LEU A 221 32.47 1.60 2.23
CA LEU A 221 31.94 2.68 1.40
C LEU A 221 30.67 2.25 0.66
N ILE A 222 30.68 1.09 0.01
CA ILE A 222 29.52 0.55 -0.71
C ILE A 222 28.32 0.35 0.24
N HIS A 223 28.55 -0.14 1.45
CA HIS A 223 27.50 -0.31 2.45
C HIS A 223 27.01 1.03 3.05
N LEU A 224 27.85 2.06 3.10
CA LEU A 224 27.46 3.38 3.60
C LEU A 224 26.63 4.19 2.58
N LEU A 225 26.68 3.86 1.28
CA LEU A 225 25.90 4.55 0.26
C LEU A 225 24.41 4.15 0.30
N PRO A 226 23.46 5.08 0.40
CA PRO A 226 22.02 4.79 0.55
C PRO A 226 21.42 4.03 -0.65
N THR A 227 22.09 4.06 -1.81
CA THR A 227 21.64 3.43 -3.05
C THR A 227 22.59 2.34 -3.52
N LYS A 228 22.06 1.33 -4.23
CA LYS A 228 22.90 0.31 -4.88
C LYS A 228 23.75 0.96 -5.98
N VAL A 229 25.04 0.59 -5.98
CA VAL A 229 26.04 1.10 -6.90
C VAL A 229 26.07 0.22 -8.16
N SER A 230 26.04 0.82 -9.35
CA SER A 230 26.14 0.08 -10.63
C SER A 230 27.54 -0.51 -10.82
N ALA A 231 27.70 -1.47 -11.75
CA ALA A 231 29.02 -2.01 -12.07
C ALA A 231 30.02 -0.94 -12.55
N SER A 232 29.55 0.06 -13.30
CA SER A 232 30.39 1.19 -13.75
C SER A 232 30.83 2.08 -12.58
N GLN A 233 29.92 2.35 -11.64
CA GLN A 233 30.20 3.14 -10.45
C GLN A 233 31.10 2.37 -9.46
N LEU A 234 30.92 1.05 -9.32
CA LEU A 234 31.83 0.21 -8.55
C LEU A 234 33.23 0.27 -9.14
N GLY A 235 33.38 0.18 -10.46
CA GLY A 235 34.65 0.36 -11.15
C GLY A 235 35.32 1.70 -10.82
N LEU A 236 34.54 2.79 -10.76
CA LEU A 236 35.03 4.12 -10.37
C LEU A 236 35.46 4.19 -8.91
N ILE A 237 34.67 3.64 -7.98
CA ILE A 237 35.04 3.57 -6.55
C ILE A 237 36.34 2.80 -6.38
N TYR A 238 36.48 1.64 -7.05
CA TYR A 238 37.71 0.86 -6.99
C TYR A 238 38.91 1.58 -7.61
N ALA A 239 38.72 2.30 -8.71
CA ALA A 239 39.79 3.08 -9.35
C ALA A 239 40.24 4.24 -8.45
N ALA A 240 39.29 5.02 -7.90
CA ALA A 240 39.58 6.12 -6.98
C ALA A 240 40.30 5.61 -5.72
N LEU A 241 39.84 4.51 -5.13
CA LEU A 241 40.50 3.88 -3.99
C LEU A 241 41.91 3.41 -4.31
N LYS A 242 42.14 2.86 -5.50
CA LYS A 242 43.47 2.40 -5.91
C LYS A 242 44.44 3.59 -6.04
N ASN A 243 43.98 4.73 -6.54
CA ASN A 243 44.79 5.94 -6.67
C ASN A 243 45.08 6.59 -5.31
N LEU A 244 44.11 6.57 -4.39
CA LEU A 244 44.23 7.15 -3.05
C LEU A 244 44.91 6.22 -2.02
N GLY A 245 45.43 5.06 -2.42
CA GLY A 245 46.12 4.14 -1.49
C GLY A 245 45.19 3.29 -0.61
N GLY A 246 43.91 3.19 -0.96
CA GLY A 246 42.96 2.17 -0.50
C GLY A 246 42.12 2.51 0.74
N ARG A 247 42.60 3.37 1.64
CA ARG A 247 41.85 3.87 2.80
C ARG A 247 41.65 5.36 2.64
N VAL A 248 40.39 5.78 2.65
CA VAL A 248 40.03 7.14 2.24
C VAL A 248 38.93 7.69 3.13
N ASP A 249 38.82 9.00 3.15
CA ASP A 249 37.63 9.69 3.64
C ASP A 249 36.69 10.15 2.51
N PHE A 250 35.52 10.67 2.88
CA PHE A 250 34.55 11.14 1.90
C PHE A 250 35.03 12.36 1.10
N ASN A 251 35.89 13.20 1.66
CA ASN A 251 36.41 14.39 0.98
C ASN A 251 37.47 14.00 -0.05
N GLU A 252 38.40 13.12 0.30
CA GLU A 252 39.40 12.56 -0.60
C GLU A 252 38.74 11.82 -1.77
N MET A 253 37.71 11.01 -1.48
CA MET A 253 36.91 10.36 -2.52
C MET A 253 36.20 11.34 -3.45
N LEU A 254 35.67 12.44 -2.91
CA LEU A 254 35.02 13.47 -3.74
C LEU A 254 36.05 14.15 -4.66
N ILE A 255 37.21 14.53 -4.14
CA ILE A 255 38.29 15.17 -4.91
C ILE A 255 38.78 14.24 -6.03
N GLU A 256 39.00 12.96 -5.73
CA GLU A 256 39.46 11.97 -6.72
C GLU A 256 38.41 11.67 -7.79
N LEU A 257 37.13 11.55 -7.39
CA LEU A 257 36.03 11.37 -8.33
C LEU A 257 35.84 12.60 -9.22
N GLU A 258 36.08 13.81 -8.70
CA GLU A 258 36.08 15.05 -9.50
C GLU A 258 37.22 15.06 -10.51
N ALA A 259 38.43 14.65 -10.10
CA ALA A 259 39.63 14.58 -10.92
C ALA A 259 39.60 13.51 -12.03
N THR A 260 38.72 12.50 -11.92
CA THR A 260 38.60 11.42 -12.91
C THR A 260 38.03 11.92 -14.26
N GLU A 261 38.70 11.72 -15.40
CA GLU A 261 38.25 12.20 -16.72
C GLU A 261 36.96 11.53 -17.24
N ASP A 262 36.11 12.33 -17.92
CA ASP A 262 34.97 11.97 -18.81
C ASP A 262 34.14 10.69 -18.56
N ASN A 263 33.82 10.39 -17.29
CA ASN A 263 32.84 9.36 -16.95
C ASN A 263 31.54 9.98 -16.39
N PRO A 264 30.41 9.93 -17.11
CA PRO A 264 29.12 10.46 -16.62
C PRO A 264 28.66 9.84 -15.29
N SER A 265 29.09 8.60 -14.98
CA SER A 265 28.74 7.90 -13.74
C SER A 265 29.40 8.51 -12.50
N LYS A 266 30.45 9.33 -12.65
CA LYS A 266 31.18 9.97 -11.52
C LYS A 266 30.30 11.00 -10.81
N TRP A 267 29.51 11.76 -11.56
CA TRP A 267 28.60 12.78 -11.01
C TRP A 267 27.49 12.19 -10.14
N THR A 268 27.01 11.00 -10.49
CA THR A 268 26.05 10.27 -9.65
C THR A 268 26.68 9.89 -8.31
N LEU A 269 27.92 9.40 -8.30
CA LEU A 269 28.63 9.06 -7.05
C LEU A 269 28.89 10.30 -6.19
N ILE A 270 29.36 11.40 -6.79
CA ILE A 270 29.59 12.68 -6.12
C ILE A 270 28.31 13.15 -5.42
N ASN A 271 27.16 13.16 -6.12
CA ASN A 271 25.88 13.55 -5.54
C ASN A 271 25.43 12.66 -4.36
N ILE A 272 25.71 11.35 -4.42
CA ILE A 272 25.40 10.43 -3.32
C ILE A 272 26.29 10.72 -2.11
N PHE A 273 27.60 10.92 -2.31
CA PHE A 273 28.52 11.28 -1.23
C PHE A 273 28.17 12.64 -0.60
N GLU A 274 27.77 13.63 -1.40
CA GLU A 274 27.26 14.91 -0.88
C GLU A 274 25.98 14.77 -0.06
N TYR A 275 25.04 13.92 -0.51
CA TYR A 275 23.82 13.64 0.24
C TYR A 275 24.15 13.02 1.60
N VAL A 276 25.04 12.02 1.64
CA VAL A 276 25.49 11.38 2.89
C VAL A 276 26.14 12.41 3.82
N LYS A 277 26.91 13.36 3.29
CA LYS A 277 27.52 14.46 4.06
C LYS A 277 26.46 15.41 4.64
N LYS A 278 25.38 15.71 3.90
CA LYS A 278 24.26 16.56 4.36
C LYS A 278 23.45 15.94 5.51
N LEU A 279 23.50 14.63 5.70
CA LEU A 279 22.84 13.96 6.83
C LEU A 279 23.45 14.34 8.18
N ASN A 280 24.62 14.98 8.20
CA ASN A 280 25.37 15.35 9.41
C ASN A 280 25.57 14.13 10.36
N LEU A 281 25.59 12.93 9.81
CA LEU A 281 25.77 11.69 10.56
C LEU A 281 27.26 11.36 10.75
N PHE A 282 28.08 11.78 9.80
CA PHE A 282 29.51 11.48 9.77
C PHE A 282 30.35 12.69 10.15
N SER A 283 31.43 12.44 10.90
CA SER A 283 32.32 13.49 11.41
C SER A 283 33.77 12.98 11.46
N GLU A 284 34.71 13.90 11.23
CA GLU A 284 36.13 13.68 11.49
C GLU A 284 36.46 13.58 12.98
N SER A 285 35.59 14.12 13.83
CA SER A 285 35.55 13.89 15.28
C SER A 285 34.33 13.02 15.60
N PRO A 286 34.39 11.69 15.36
CA PRO A 286 33.28 10.78 15.63
C PRO A 286 33.15 10.47 17.12
N THR A 287 31.99 9.95 17.52
CA THR A 287 31.81 9.35 18.84
C THR A 287 32.73 8.14 18.95
N LEU A 288 33.63 8.10 19.94
CA LEU A 288 34.57 7.01 20.08
C LEU A 288 33.85 5.74 20.56
N MET A 289 34.25 4.57 20.05
CA MET A 289 33.65 3.29 20.48
C MET A 289 33.85 3.03 21.98
N GLY A 290 34.92 3.55 22.58
CA GLY A 290 35.16 3.52 24.02
C GLY A 290 34.21 4.41 24.84
N GLU A 291 33.56 5.41 24.22
CA GLU A 291 32.47 6.15 24.87
C GLU A 291 31.17 5.35 24.89
N LEU A 292 30.93 4.53 23.87
CA LEU A 292 29.75 3.66 23.77
C LEU A 292 29.90 2.40 24.62
N VAL A 293 31.11 1.84 24.73
CA VAL A 293 31.35 0.60 25.49
C VAL A 293 32.14 0.91 26.75
N HIS A 294 31.41 1.06 27.86
CA HIS A 294 32.00 1.40 29.16
C HIS A 294 31.69 0.33 30.22
N PRO A 295 32.69 -0.11 31.01
CA PRO A 295 32.49 -1.01 32.15
C PRO A 295 31.33 -0.58 33.06
N GLY A 296 30.39 -1.49 33.34
CA GLY A 296 29.27 -1.25 34.23
C GLY A 296 28.17 -0.30 33.73
N LYS A 297 28.22 0.12 32.46
CA LYS A 297 27.26 1.03 31.85
C LYS A 297 26.56 0.44 30.64
N MET A 298 25.39 0.99 30.33
CA MET A 298 24.63 0.71 29.12
C MET A 298 24.54 1.97 28.27
N SER A 299 24.97 1.86 27.02
CA SER A 299 24.75 2.89 26.00
C SER A 299 23.53 2.53 25.17
N ILE A 300 22.54 3.41 25.14
CA ILE A 300 21.35 3.30 24.29
C ILE A 300 21.59 4.18 23.07
N VAL A 301 21.59 3.58 21.89
CA VAL A 301 21.57 4.28 20.61
C VAL A 301 20.10 4.41 20.20
N ASN A 302 19.52 5.56 20.56
CA ASN A 302 18.12 5.88 20.30
C ASN A 302 17.97 6.47 18.89
N LEU A 303 17.31 5.72 18.02
CA LEU A 303 17.07 6.07 16.61
C LEU A 303 15.63 6.55 16.38
N ARG A 304 14.88 6.87 17.45
CA ARG A 304 13.55 7.47 17.35
C ARG A 304 13.63 8.74 16.51
N GLY A 305 12.83 8.80 15.44
CA GLY A 305 12.79 9.93 14.52
C GLY A 305 13.76 9.84 13.33
N VAL A 306 14.64 8.83 13.29
CA VAL A 306 15.59 8.62 12.20
C VAL A 306 14.94 7.79 11.08
N ALA A 307 15.12 8.18 9.83
CA ALA A 307 14.64 7.40 8.68
C ALA A 307 15.31 6.02 8.62
N GLN A 308 14.55 4.97 8.30
CA GLN A 308 15.02 3.58 8.46
C GLN A 308 16.17 3.18 7.54
N ASP A 309 16.29 3.76 6.34
CA ASP A 309 17.45 3.57 5.46
C ASP A 309 18.73 4.12 6.10
N ILE A 310 18.63 5.23 6.82
CA ILE A 310 19.70 5.80 7.64
C ILE A 310 19.94 4.94 8.88
N GLN A 311 18.90 4.43 9.54
CA GLN A 311 19.05 3.50 10.66
C GLN A 311 19.88 2.28 10.25
N GLU A 312 19.64 1.68 9.07
CA GLU A 312 20.42 0.54 8.59
C GLU A 312 21.91 0.89 8.37
N ILE A 313 22.21 2.08 7.87
CA ILE A 313 23.59 2.57 7.72
C ILE A 313 24.26 2.74 9.09
N ILE A 314 23.54 3.32 10.06
CA ILE A 314 24.02 3.51 11.43
C ILE A 314 24.31 2.16 12.08
N VAL A 315 23.35 1.23 12.01
CA VAL A 315 23.50 -0.12 12.58
C VAL A 315 24.66 -0.85 11.94
N TYR A 316 24.77 -0.85 10.60
CA TYR A 316 25.90 -1.49 9.92
C TYR A 316 27.24 -0.92 10.41
N LYS A 317 27.42 0.40 10.34
CA LYS A 317 28.70 1.04 10.66
C LYS A 317 29.05 0.85 12.12
N LEU A 318 28.09 1.06 13.01
CA LEU A 318 28.30 0.94 14.45
C LEU A 318 28.65 -0.48 14.85
N VAL A 319 27.90 -1.48 14.37
CA VAL A 319 28.17 -2.89 14.69
C VAL A 319 29.52 -3.33 14.10
N ASN A 320 29.86 -2.87 12.90
CA ASN A 320 31.16 -3.13 12.29
C ASN A 320 32.30 -2.53 13.13
N ASP A 321 32.21 -1.24 13.49
CA ASP A 321 33.26 -0.55 14.24
C ASP A 321 33.45 -1.16 15.63
N LEU A 322 32.37 -1.44 16.34
CA LEU A 322 32.39 -2.14 17.62
C LEU A 322 33.07 -3.51 17.50
N PHE A 323 32.75 -4.27 16.44
CA PHE A 323 33.33 -5.58 16.22
C PHE A 323 34.83 -5.51 15.90
N GLN A 324 35.26 -4.55 15.08
CA GLN A 324 36.67 -4.35 14.73
C GLN A 324 37.50 -3.88 15.93
N GLU A 325 37.01 -2.92 16.70
CA GLU A 325 37.69 -2.46 17.93
C GLU A 325 37.76 -3.57 18.97
N ARG A 326 36.72 -4.41 19.08
CA ARG A 326 36.78 -5.60 19.93
C ARG A 326 37.81 -6.62 19.44
N LYS A 327 37.93 -6.87 18.12
CA LYS A 327 38.99 -7.72 17.54
C LYS A 327 40.40 -7.22 17.88
N LYS A 328 40.59 -5.90 17.95
CA LYS A 328 41.86 -5.26 18.35
C LYS A 328 42.09 -5.19 19.86
N ASN A 329 41.12 -5.65 20.66
CA ASN A 329 41.13 -5.52 22.12
C ASN A 329 41.19 -4.08 22.66
N THR A 330 40.71 -3.09 21.91
CA THR A 330 40.72 -1.68 22.34
C THR A 330 39.52 -1.30 23.20
N ILE A 331 38.43 -2.06 23.10
CA ILE A 331 37.23 -1.95 23.96
C ILE A 331 37.00 -3.24 24.76
N PRO A 332 36.39 -3.19 25.95
CA PRO A 332 36.16 -4.37 26.78
C PRO A 332 35.09 -5.29 26.16
N PRO A 333 35.02 -6.57 26.57
CA PRO A 333 33.89 -7.46 26.26
C PRO A 333 32.55 -6.83 26.62
N PHE A 334 31.56 -6.96 25.75
CA PHE A 334 30.26 -6.31 25.91
C PHE A 334 29.14 -7.11 25.25
N PHE A 335 27.89 -6.77 25.58
CA PHE A 335 26.71 -7.38 25.00
C PHE A 335 25.99 -6.36 24.10
N LEU A 336 25.85 -6.70 22.81
CA LEU A 336 25.13 -5.90 21.83
C LEU A 336 23.68 -6.37 21.72
N VAL A 337 22.72 -5.45 21.79
CA VAL A 337 21.27 -5.74 21.71
C VAL A 337 20.67 -4.97 20.54
N ILE A 338 19.93 -5.65 19.65
CA ILE A 338 19.33 -5.04 18.44
C ILE A 338 17.82 -5.32 18.38
N GLU A 339 17.00 -4.26 18.34
CA GLU A 339 15.54 -4.36 18.27
C GLU A 339 14.96 -4.18 16.85
N GLU A 340 13.74 -4.70 16.62
CA GLU A 340 12.90 -4.55 15.40
C GLU A 340 13.63 -4.75 14.08
N CYS A 341 14.31 -5.88 13.97
CA CYS A 341 15.11 -6.22 12.80
C CYS A 341 14.30 -6.62 11.55
N HIS A 342 13.14 -6.02 11.25
CA HIS A 342 12.35 -6.30 10.04
C HIS A 342 11.33 -5.19 9.67
N ASN A 343 11.23 -4.64 8.43
CA ASN A 343 9.98 -3.93 7.99
C ASN A 343 9.76 -3.64 6.47
N PHE A 344 8.49 -3.28 6.12
CA PHE A 344 7.87 -2.68 4.89
C PHE A 344 7.08 -3.56 3.89
N CYS A 345 5.86 -3.15 3.43
CA CYS A 345 5.03 -3.68 2.30
C CYS A 345 3.83 -2.74 1.91
N LEU A 346 3.11 -2.97 0.77
CA LEU A 346 1.92 -2.22 0.23
C LEU A 346 0.66 -3.09 0.13
N THR A 347 -0.59 -2.61 0.01
CA THR A 347 -1.78 -3.52 -0.10
C THR A 347 -2.05 -4.13 -1.48
N GLU A 348 -2.81 -5.23 -1.53
CA GLU A 348 -3.13 -6.02 -2.74
C GLU A 348 -3.82 -5.28 -3.90
N ASP A 349 -4.59 -4.25 -3.55
CA ASP A 349 -5.38 -3.41 -4.45
C ASP A 349 -4.60 -2.19 -4.95
N THR A 350 -3.33 -2.04 -4.52
CA THR A 350 -2.47 -0.96 -4.98
C THR A 350 -2.22 -1.11 -6.48
N LYS A 351 -2.52 -0.05 -7.23
CA LYS A 351 -2.33 0.00 -8.68
C LYS A 351 -0.92 0.45 -9.01
N ILE A 352 -0.19 -0.40 -9.71
CA ILE A 352 1.15 -0.14 -10.20
C ILE A 352 1.06 0.32 -11.65
N LEU A 353 1.78 1.38 -11.98
CA LEU A 353 1.84 1.88 -13.34
C LEU A 353 2.78 1.00 -14.18
N THR A 354 2.25 0.44 -15.25
CA THR A 354 3.00 -0.40 -16.21
C THR A 354 2.94 0.21 -17.61
N SER A 355 3.74 -0.29 -18.56
CA SER A 355 3.73 0.16 -19.96
C SER A 355 2.36 0.04 -20.64
N ASN A 356 1.51 -0.88 -20.14
CA ASN A 356 0.18 -1.16 -20.66
C ASN A 356 -0.93 -0.51 -19.81
N GLY A 357 -0.58 0.39 -18.89
CA GLY A 357 -1.51 1.05 -17.98
C GLY A 357 -1.38 0.59 -16.53
N GLU A 358 -2.37 0.93 -15.72
CA GLU A 358 -2.38 0.57 -14.29
C GLU A 358 -2.80 -0.89 -14.10
N LYS A 359 -2.05 -1.62 -13.28
CA LYS A 359 -2.34 -3.02 -12.93
C LYS A 359 -2.20 -3.22 -11.43
N ASN A 360 -3.12 -3.95 -10.80
CA ASN A 360 -3.01 -4.22 -9.36
C ASN A 360 -1.72 -4.97 -9.06
N ILE A 361 -1.03 -4.61 -7.98
CA ILE A 361 0.23 -5.21 -7.54
C ILE A 361 0.12 -6.72 -7.38
N SER A 362 -1.04 -7.20 -6.95
CA SER A 362 -1.36 -8.63 -6.81
C SER A 362 -1.38 -9.41 -8.13
N LYS A 363 -1.55 -8.69 -9.26
CA LYS A 363 -1.64 -9.23 -10.62
C LYS A 363 -0.38 -8.93 -11.46
N ILE A 364 0.62 -8.27 -10.89
CA ILE A 364 1.88 -7.99 -11.59
C ILE A 364 2.61 -9.32 -11.86
N SER A 365 3.18 -9.46 -13.06
CA SER A 365 3.97 -10.59 -13.52
C SER A 365 5.40 -10.15 -13.89
N PRO A 366 6.39 -11.07 -13.93
CA PRO A 366 7.77 -10.72 -14.27
C PRO A 366 7.95 -10.05 -15.65
N ASN A 367 6.99 -10.24 -16.54
CA ASN A 367 7.02 -9.69 -17.90
C ASN A 367 6.35 -8.32 -18.00
N ASP A 368 5.66 -7.84 -16.96
CA ASP A 368 5.08 -6.51 -16.97
C ASP A 368 6.21 -5.47 -16.85
N LEU A 369 6.25 -4.48 -17.75
CA LEU A 369 7.21 -3.39 -17.63
C LEU A 369 6.68 -2.33 -16.67
N ILE A 370 7.32 -2.14 -15.52
CA ILE A 370 6.89 -1.23 -14.46
C ILE A 370 7.54 0.14 -14.64
N ALA A 371 6.73 1.19 -14.46
CA ALA A 371 7.20 2.56 -14.49
C ALA A 371 8.00 2.90 -13.23
N THR A 372 9.22 3.36 -13.45
CA THR A 372 10.17 3.80 -12.43
C THR A 372 10.71 5.17 -12.80
N PHE A 373 11.03 6.03 -11.84
CA PHE A 373 11.65 7.32 -12.12
C PHE A 373 13.17 7.20 -11.95
N ASN A 374 13.92 7.48 -13.01
CA ASN A 374 15.37 7.57 -12.91
C ASN A 374 15.75 9.03 -12.60
N PHE A 375 16.24 9.25 -11.38
CA PHE A 375 16.65 10.59 -10.93
C PHE A 375 17.86 11.15 -11.70
N THR A 376 18.62 10.30 -12.39
CA THR A 376 19.77 10.72 -13.21
C THR A 376 19.31 11.24 -14.57
N SER A 377 18.48 10.48 -15.29
CA SER A 377 17.92 10.91 -16.58
C SER A 377 16.73 11.87 -16.42
N SER A 378 16.22 12.02 -15.19
CA SER A 378 15.04 12.81 -14.85
C SER A 378 13.80 12.44 -15.67
N ALA A 379 13.68 11.15 -15.99
CA ALA A 379 12.63 10.60 -16.85
C ALA A 379 12.09 9.28 -16.27
N LEU A 380 10.87 8.93 -16.69
CA LEU A 380 10.28 7.63 -16.39
C LEU A 380 10.88 6.56 -17.32
N GLU A 381 11.30 5.44 -16.72
CA GLU A 381 11.83 4.26 -17.38
C GLU A 381 10.97 3.04 -17.07
N TYR A 382 10.88 2.15 -18.05
CA TYR A 382 10.07 0.95 -18.02
C TYR A 382 10.93 -0.28 -17.98
N ASN A 383 10.94 -0.93 -16.83
CA ASN A 383 11.76 -2.10 -16.60
C ASN A 383 10.89 -3.21 -16.01
N SER A 384 11.13 -4.45 -16.43
CA SER A 384 10.54 -5.61 -15.76
C SER A 384 10.85 -5.57 -14.26
N PRO A 385 9.90 -5.94 -13.37
CA PRO A 385 10.21 -6.10 -11.97
C PRO A 385 11.31 -7.14 -11.84
N THR A 386 12.36 -6.78 -11.11
CA THR A 386 13.43 -7.71 -10.75
C THR A 386 12.91 -8.83 -9.85
N LYS A 387 11.91 -8.53 -8.99
CA LYS A 387 11.20 -9.51 -8.15
C LYS A 387 9.78 -9.03 -7.81
N ILE A 388 8.88 -9.96 -7.56
CA ILE A 388 7.49 -9.72 -7.12
C ILE A 388 7.23 -10.56 -5.87
N PHE A 389 6.72 -9.94 -4.82
CA PHE A 389 6.58 -10.54 -3.49
C PHE A 389 5.11 -10.72 -3.10
N LYS A 390 4.79 -11.81 -2.39
CA LYS A 390 3.41 -12.16 -2.01
C LYS A 390 3.20 -12.45 -0.51
N LYS A 391 2.05 -11.95 -0.04
CA LYS A 391 1.17 -12.35 1.06
C LYS A 391 1.77 -12.42 2.47
N ARG A 392 1.66 -11.29 3.18
CA ARG A 392 1.65 -11.24 4.64
C ARG A 392 0.56 -10.29 5.10
N GLU A 393 0.01 -10.49 6.30
CA GLU A 393 -0.86 -9.50 6.93
C GLU A 393 -0.04 -8.45 7.67
N ALA A 394 -0.41 -7.18 7.47
CA ALA A 394 0.17 -6.05 8.18
C ALA A 394 -0.91 -5.02 8.48
N GLU A 395 -0.65 -4.16 9.47
CA GLU A 395 -1.45 -2.98 9.72
C GLU A 395 -1.41 -2.01 8.54
N VAL A 396 -2.59 -1.58 8.11
CA VAL A 396 -2.72 -0.72 6.94
C VAL A 396 -3.39 0.59 7.31
N TYR A 397 -2.85 1.65 6.72
CA TYR A 397 -3.31 3.01 6.81
C TYR A 397 -3.71 3.49 5.41
N VAL A 398 -4.80 4.27 5.33
CA VAL A 398 -5.20 5.02 4.14
C VAL A 398 -4.64 6.43 4.28
N ILE A 399 -3.73 6.79 3.38
CA ILE A 399 -3.30 8.16 3.15
C ILE A 399 -4.29 8.78 2.17
N THR A 400 -4.91 9.89 2.56
CA THR A 400 -5.69 10.74 1.65
C THR A 400 -4.93 12.05 1.46
N THR A 401 -4.71 12.47 0.21
CA THR A 401 -4.01 13.72 -0.11
C THR A 401 -4.97 14.85 -0.50
N THR A 402 -4.46 16.08 -0.53
CA THR A 402 -5.22 17.30 -0.79
C THR A 402 -5.74 17.36 -2.22
N PHE A 403 -4.98 16.83 -3.19
CA PHE A 403 -5.41 16.79 -4.59
C PHE A 403 -6.23 15.51 -4.91
N GLY A 404 -6.56 14.72 -3.89
CA GLY A 404 -7.56 13.65 -3.97
C GLY A 404 -7.00 12.26 -4.26
N ASN A 405 -5.69 12.04 -4.11
CA ASN A 405 -5.11 10.71 -4.19
C ASN A 405 -5.38 9.93 -2.90
N LYS A 406 -5.54 8.60 -3.03
CA LYS A 406 -5.71 7.68 -1.91
C LYS A 406 -4.76 6.51 -2.07
N ILE A 407 -3.92 6.29 -1.07
CA ILE A 407 -2.98 5.17 -1.04
C ILE A 407 -3.18 4.38 0.24
N LYS A 408 -3.23 3.06 0.13
CA LYS A 408 -3.29 2.12 1.26
C LYS A 408 -1.91 1.51 1.45
N THR A 409 -1.37 1.63 2.65
CA THR A 409 0.02 1.24 2.89
C THR A 409 0.28 0.92 4.36
N THR A 410 1.40 0.27 4.66
CA THR A 410 1.89 0.14 6.04
C THR A 410 2.45 1.47 6.53
N LYS A 411 2.40 1.71 7.84
CA LYS A 411 2.88 2.93 8.51
C LYS A 411 4.30 3.35 8.09
N ASP A 412 5.17 2.40 7.77
CA ASP A 412 6.58 2.71 7.52
C ASP A 412 6.94 2.79 6.03
N HIS A 413 5.98 2.61 5.12
CA HIS A 413 6.29 2.58 3.68
C HIS A 413 6.82 3.94 3.17
N PRO A 414 7.93 3.99 2.42
CA PRO A 414 8.52 5.27 2.00
C PRO A 414 7.88 5.87 0.74
N PHE A 415 7.59 7.16 0.79
CA PHE A 415 7.07 7.98 -0.31
C PHE A 415 8.07 9.07 -0.65
N PHE A 416 8.25 9.37 -1.93
CA PHE A 416 9.13 10.46 -2.34
C PHE A 416 8.46 11.82 -2.07
N THR A 417 9.21 12.76 -1.50
CA THR A 417 8.80 14.13 -1.15
C THR A 417 9.89 15.13 -1.61
N LYS A 418 9.68 16.44 -1.44
CA LYS A 418 10.76 17.44 -1.67
C LYS A 418 12.00 17.20 -0.81
N LYS A 419 11.83 16.57 0.36
CA LYS A 419 12.90 16.28 1.33
C LYS A 419 13.53 14.90 1.10
N GLY A 420 13.15 14.19 0.03
CA GLY A 420 13.54 12.80 -0.21
C GLY A 420 12.47 11.80 0.22
N PHE A 421 12.85 10.55 0.43
CA PHE A 421 11.93 9.49 0.85
C PHE A 421 11.57 9.62 2.33
N VAL A 422 10.27 9.64 2.64
CA VAL A 422 9.73 9.77 4.00
C VAL A 422 8.73 8.64 4.25
N SER A 423 8.74 8.06 5.45
CA SER A 423 7.78 7.01 5.82
C SER A 423 6.34 7.55 5.84
N ALA A 424 5.37 6.66 5.59
CA ALA A 424 3.95 7.02 5.66
C ALA A 424 3.57 7.67 7.01
N ALA A 425 4.16 7.25 8.12
CA ALA A 425 3.91 7.79 9.46
C ALA A 425 4.19 9.29 9.57
N CYS A 426 5.24 9.77 8.90
CA CYS A 426 5.72 11.14 8.97
C CYS A 426 5.40 11.92 7.68
N LEU A 427 4.48 11.42 6.86
CA LEU A 427 4.28 11.91 5.51
C LEU A 427 3.49 13.23 5.49
N GLU A 428 4.16 14.30 5.06
CA GLU A 428 3.54 15.62 4.91
C GLU A 428 2.98 15.85 3.48
N GLU A 429 3.59 15.23 2.47
CA GLU A 429 3.23 15.37 1.06
C GLU A 429 3.71 14.14 0.25
N CYS A 430 3.15 13.93 -0.94
CA CYS A 430 3.57 12.86 -1.87
C CYS A 430 3.93 13.43 -3.23
N SER A 431 4.91 12.84 -3.91
CA SER A 431 5.34 13.28 -5.24
C SER A 431 4.61 12.52 -6.35
N ILE A 432 4.06 13.27 -7.30
CA ILE A 432 3.35 12.76 -8.48
C ILE A 432 4.19 13.12 -9.70
N PRO A 433 4.68 12.16 -10.51
CA PRO A 433 5.46 12.48 -11.69
C PRO A 433 4.63 13.29 -12.70
N LEU A 434 5.23 14.31 -13.29
CA LEU A 434 4.62 15.18 -14.31
C LEU A 434 4.65 14.55 -15.69
N GLU A 435 5.63 13.70 -15.99
CA GLU A 435 5.68 12.97 -17.25
C GLU A 435 4.40 12.14 -17.45
N SER A 436 3.81 12.25 -18.64
CA SER A 436 2.56 11.56 -19.01
C SER A 436 2.90 10.40 -19.92
N ILE A 437 2.32 9.25 -19.61
CA ILE A 437 2.62 8.00 -20.30
C ILE A 437 1.49 7.73 -21.28
N TYR A 438 1.89 7.34 -22.47
CA TYR A 438 0.97 7.02 -23.55
C TYR A 438 0.54 5.58 -23.39
N LYS A 439 -0.77 5.33 -23.42
CA LYS A 439 -1.29 3.97 -23.41
C LYS A 439 -0.91 3.25 -24.71
N MET A 440 -0.28 2.08 -24.58
CA MET A 440 0.23 1.29 -25.70
C MET A 440 -0.78 0.23 -26.14
N SER A 441 -1.58 0.57 -27.16
CA SER A 441 -2.33 -0.41 -27.94
C SER A 441 -2.30 0.00 -29.41
N ASN A 442 -2.37 -0.97 -30.32
CA ASN A 442 -2.31 -0.68 -31.76
C ASN A 442 -3.36 0.36 -32.18
N GLU A 443 -4.58 0.29 -31.64
CA GLU A 443 -5.66 1.22 -31.96
C GLU A 443 -5.43 2.61 -31.36
N LEU A 444 -4.97 2.71 -30.11
CA LEU A 444 -4.70 3.98 -29.44
C LEU A 444 -3.50 4.70 -30.06
N VAL A 445 -2.41 3.97 -30.34
CA VAL A 445 -1.22 4.48 -31.03
C VAL A 445 -1.57 4.95 -32.44
N THR A 446 -2.36 4.16 -33.19
CA THR A 446 -2.85 4.56 -34.51
C THR A 446 -3.69 5.84 -34.42
N ALA A 447 -4.64 5.92 -33.49
CA ALA A 447 -5.47 7.11 -33.31
C ALA A 447 -4.64 8.36 -33.00
N ARG A 448 -3.63 8.24 -32.13
CA ARG A 448 -2.69 9.31 -31.76
C ARG A 448 -1.89 9.78 -32.98
N LEU A 449 -1.29 8.85 -33.73
CA LEU A 449 -0.54 9.16 -34.95
C LEU A 449 -1.42 9.82 -36.01
N ILE A 450 -2.66 9.35 -36.21
CA ILE A 450 -3.63 9.97 -37.14
C ILE A 450 -3.96 11.40 -36.69
N GLY A 451 -4.16 11.64 -35.40
CA GLY A 451 -4.38 12.98 -34.86
C GLY A 451 -3.26 13.95 -35.21
N HIS A 452 -2.00 13.52 -35.06
CA HIS A 452 -0.83 14.30 -35.45
C HIS A 452 -0.71 14.47 -36.98
N LEU A 453 -1.00 13.43 -37.76
CA LEU A 453 -0.96 13.48 -39.23
C LEU A 453 -2.03 14.42 -39.81
N LEU A 454 -3.17 14.57 -39.15
CA LEU A 454 -4.20 15.54 -39.52
C LEU A 454 -3.89 16.96 -39.03
N GLY A 455 -3.00 17.10 -38.03
CA GLY A 455 -2.53 18.38 -37.50
C GLY A 455 -1.27 18.91 -38.20
N ASP A 456 -0.09 18.39 -37.82
CA ASP A 456 1.23 18.89 -38.28
C ASP A 456 1.99 17.93 -39.21
N GLY A 457 1.57 16.66 -39.32
CA GLY A 457 2.23 15.69 -40.22
C GLY A 457 1.98 15.95 -41.70
N TRP A 458 2.51 15.12 -42.60
CA TRP A 458 2.23 15.18 -44.04
C TRP A 458 2.42 13.81 -44.71
N ILE A 459 1.75 13.60 -45.84
CA ILE A 459 1.81 12.37 -46.63
C ILE A 459 2.06 12.75 -48.09
N THR A 460 3.11 12.19 -48.70
CA THR A 460 3.42 12.38 -50.12
C THR A 460 3.50 11.06 -50.84
N GLN A 461 3.15 11.06 -52.12
CA GLN A 461 3.30 9.90 -52.99
C GLN A 461 4.49 10.12 -53.91
N ASN A 462 5.44 9.19 -53.89
CA ASN A 462 6.70 9.23 -54.63
C ASN A 462 6.65 8.09 -55.67
N GLY A 463 5.82 8.22 -56.70
CA GLY A 463 5.60 7.20 -57.74
C GLY A 463 4.27 6.43 -57.62
N VAL A 464 4.05 5.41 -58.47
CA VAL A 464 2.73 4.74 -58.60
C VAL A 464 2.36 3.88 -57.38
N ARG A 465 3.34 3.25 -56.71
CA ARG A 465 3.12 2.34 -55.56
C ARG A 465 3.96 2.67 -54.32
N SER A 466 4.61 3.83 -54.30
CA SER A 466 5.51 4.24 -53.22
C SER A 466 5.17 5.64 -52.73
N GLY A 467 5.38 5.89 -51.44
CA GLY A 467 5.07 7.16 -50.80
C GLY A 467 5.72 7.25 -49.44
N THR A 468 5.69 8.46 -48.87
CA THR A 468 6.38 8.80 -47.64
C THR A 468 5.40 9.49 -46.69
N VAL A 469 5.49 9.11 -45.42
CA VAL A 469 4.80 9.79 -44.32
C VAL A 469 5.83 10.60 -43.56
N GLY A 470 5.58 11.89 -43.39
CA GLY A 470 6.46 12.81 -42.70
C GLY A 470 5.81 13.37 -41.43
N PHE A 471 6.66 13.60 -40.43
CA PHE A 471 6.30 14.18 -39.15
C PHE A 471 7.19 15.38 -38.88
N SER A 472 6.61 16.46 -38.38
CA SER A 472 7.33 17.68 -38.02
C SER A 472 6.94 18.11 -36.61
N GLY A 473 7.88 18.72 -35.88
CA GLY A 473 7.70 19.11 -34.49
C GLY A 473 9.01 19.42 -33.79
N ARG A 474 8.99 19.50 -32.45
CA ARG A 474 10.22 19.59 -31.64
C ARG A 474 10.93 18.24 -31.59
N LYS A 475 12.23 18.26 -31.37
CA LYS A 475 13.07 17.04 -31.33
C LYS A 475 12.52 16.00 -30.33
N GLU A 476 12.21 16.41 -29.10
CA GLU A 476 11.68 15.52 -28.05
C GLU A 476 10.33 14.89 -28.42
N ASP A 477 9.44 15.67 -29.02
CA ASP A 477 8.10 15.21 -29.42
C ASP A 477 8.19 14.20 -30.59
N LEU A 478 9.11 14.42 -31.52
CA LEU A 478 9.40 13.49 -32.61
C LEU A 478 9.98 12.17 -32.11
N MET A 479 10.74 12.17 -31.00
CA MET A 479 11.22 10.91 -30.41
C MET A 479 10.06 10.07 -29.87
N LYS A 480 9.02 10.68 -29.28
CA LYS A 480 7.80 9.98 -28.87
C LYS A 480 7.03 9.40 -30.07
N ILE A 481 6.92 10.16 -31.16
CA ILE A 481 6.31 9.67 -32.41
C ILE A 481 7.13 8.51 -33.00
N LYS A 482 8.45 8.60 -32.96
CA LYS A 482 9.37 7.55 -33.45
C LYS A 482 9.18 6.25 -32.68
N GLN A 483 8.97 6.32 -31.37
CA GLN A 483 8.65 5.18 -30.52
C GLN A 483 7.30 4.55 -30.90
N ASP A 484 6.26 5.36 -31.11
CA ASP A 484 4.94 4.89 -31.53
C ASP A 484 4.95 4.23 -32.92
N LEU A 485 5.73 4.77 -33.86
CA LEU A 485 5.95 4.17 -35.17
C LEU A 485 6.66 2.81 -35.05
N PHE A 486 7.70 2.74 -34.22
CA PHE A 486 8.43 1.51 -33.96
C PHE A 486 7.52 0.44 -33.33
N TYR A 487 6.66 0.83 -32.39
CA TYR A 487 5.68 -0.06 -31.77
C TYR A 487 4.71 -0.69 -32.78
N LEU A 488 4.29 0.07 -33.81
CA LEU A 488 3.48 -0.46 -34.91
C LEU A 488 4.29 -1.25 -35.97
N GLY A 489 5.59 -1.43 -35.76
CA GLY A 489 6.48 -2.16 -36.67
C GLY A 489 7.01 -1.33 -37.83
N PHE A 490 6.94 0.01 -37.77
CA PHE A 490 7.42 0.89 -38.83
C PHE A 490 8.81 1.44 -38.53
N SER A 491 9.68 1.41 -39.55
CA SER A 491 10.95 2.14 -39.53
C SER A 491 10.76 3.64 -39.80
N SER A 492 11.63 4.45 -39.22
CA SER A 492 11.68 5.90 -39.41
C SER A 492 13.11 6.38 -39.58
N SER A 493 13.29 7.49 -40.30
CA SER A 493 14.56 8.16 -40.47
C SER A 493 15.09 8.70 -39.14
N ASN A 494 16.32 9.21 -39.15
CA ASN A 494 16.79 10.06 -38.06
C ASN A 494 16.02 11.38 -38.06
N VAL A 495 16.02 12.06 -36.91
CA VAL A 495 15.38 13.37 -36.79
C VAL A 495 16.34 14.41 -37.37
N HIS A 496 15.91 15.08 -38.44
CA HIS A 496 16.70 16.08 -39.15
C HIS A 496 16.25 17.49 -38.77
N LYS A 497 17.20 18.42 -38.62
CA LYS A 497 16.92 19.84 -38.42
C LYS A 497 16.51 20.45 -39.77
N ILE A 498 15.44 21.24 -39.77
CA ILE A 498 14.99 22.05 -40.91
C ILE A 498 15.15 23.51 -40.52
N GLU A 499 15.69 24.31 -41.43
CA GLU A 499 15.68 25.77 -41.30
C GLU A 499 14.62 26.32 -42.24
N SER A 500 13.79 27.22 -41.73
CA SER A 500 12.69 27.82 -42.45
C SER A 500 12.78 29.33 -42.34
N ILE A 501 12.53 30.03 -43.43
CA ILE A 501 12.48 31.49 -43.47
C ILE A 501 11.05 31.86 -43.86
N SER A 502 10.38 32.63 -43.00
CA SER A 502 9.00 33.05 -43.15
C SER A 502 8.91 34.56 -43.16
N PHE A 503 8.24 35.14 -44.16
CA PHE A 503 8.03 36.59 -44.21
C PHE A 503 6.65 36.94 -43.66
N ILE A 504 6.60 37.62 -42.51
CA ILE A 504 5.38 38.08 -41.86
C ILE A 504 5.18 39.56 -42.21
N ASN A 505 4.02 39.91 -42.76
CA ASN A 505 3.69 41.32 -43.01
C ASN A 505 3.12 41.92 -41.71
N SER A 506 3.92 42.73 -41.02
CA SER A 506 3.52 43.46 -39.81
C SER A 506 2.90 44.79 -40.19
N ILE A 507 1.76 45.13 -39.57
CA ILE A 507 1.06 46.40 -39.78
C ILE A 507 1.95 47.58 -39.38
N ASP A 508 2.83 47.38 -38.39
CA ASP A 508 3.67 48.44 -37.80
C ASP A 508 5.13 48.42 -38.30
N SER A 509 5.56 47.38 -39.03
CA SER A 509 7.00 47.15 -39.31
C SER A 509 7.33 46.65 -40.72
N GLY A 510 6.35 46.53 -41.62
CA GLY A 510 6.56 45.99 -42.97
C GLY A 510 6.83 44.48 -42.99
N MET A 511 7.49 43.98 -44.05
CA MET A 511 7.85 42.57 -44.18
C MET A 511 8.97 42.20 -43.20
N LEU A 512 8.64 41.47 -42.15
CA LEU A 512 9.59 40.90 -41.19
C LEU A 512 10.00 39.51 -41.66
N GLU A 513 11.29 39.31 -41.88
CA GLU A 513 11.89 37.99 -42.05
C GLU A 513 12.00 37.30 -40.69
N VAL A 514 11.31 36.18 -40.54
CA VAL A 514 11.33 35.33 -39.36
C VAL A 514 11.97 34.02 -39.74
N SER A 515 13.22 33.84 -39.32
CA SER A 515 13.89 32.54 -39.40
C SER A 515 13.43 31.66 -38.23
N GLY A 516 13.05 30.43 -38.56
CA GLY A 516 12.59 29.41 -37.62
C GLY A 516 13.37 28.13 -37.86
N THR A 517 13.85 27.52 -36.78
CA THR A 517 14.44 26.18 -36.83
C THR A 517 13.41 25.16 -36.33
N GLY A 518 13.20 24.11 -37.12
CA GLY A 518 12.28 23.01 -36.81
C GLY A 518 12.98 21.67 -36.96
N TYR A 519 12.28 20.59 -36.62
CA TYR A 519 12.77 19.23 -36.83
C TYR A 519 11.74 18.42 -37.63
N SER A 520 12.21 17.45 -38.40
CA SER A 520 11.35 16.51 -39.10
C SER A 520 11.94 15.10 -39.16
N MET A 521 11.07 14.12 -39.42
CA MET A 521 11.46 12.77 -39.80
C MET A 521 10.46 12.20 -40.79
N THR A 522 10.88 11.15 -41.49
CA THR A 522 10.04 10.40 -42.41
C THR A 522 9.96 8.93 -42.03
N SER A 523 8.93 8.25 -42.51
CA SER A 523 8.69 6.82 -42.30
C SER A 523 8.49 6.09 -43.62
N SER A 524 8.57 4.76 -43.56
CA SER A 524 8.67 3.86 -44.71
C SER A 524 7.41 3.83 -45.59
N THR A 525 7.54 3.27 -46.79
CA THR A 525 6.42 3.01 -47.71
C THR A 525 5.34 2.12 -47.09
N ASN A 526 5.70 1.23 -46.16
CA ASN A 526 4.72 0.40 -45.44
C ASN A 526 3.84 1.25 -44.51
N CYS A 527 4.43 2.24 -43.84
CA CYS A 527 3.70 3.22 -43.04
C CYS A 527 2.76 4.06 -43.93
N PHE A 528 3.24 4.49 -45.11
CA PHE A 528 2.40 5.16 -46.11
C PHE A 528 1.18 4.32 -46.49
N HIS A 529 1.37 3.05 -46.84
CA HIS A 529 0.25 2.16 -47.17
C HIS A 529 -0.70 1.93 -46.00
N TYR A 530 -0.17 1.79 -44.78
CA TYR A 530 -0.98 1.62 -43.58
C TYR A 530 -1.96 2.79 -43.39
N PHE A 531 -1.50 4.03 -43.52
CA PHE A 531 -2.36 5.19 -43.31
C PHE A 531 -3.26 5.53 -44.50
N THR A 532 -2.76 5.35 -45.73
CA THR A 532 -3.50 5.74 -46.95
C THR A 532 -4.47 4.67 -47.44
N LYS A 533 -4.12 3.38 -47.38
CA LYS A 533 -4.99 2.29 -47.89
C LYS A 533 -5.95 1.76 -46.83
N LYS A 534 -5.51 1.66 -45.57
CA LYS A 534 -6.35 1.11 -44.49
C LYS A 534 -7.29 2.14 -43.88
N TYR A 535 -6.81 3.38 -43.71
CA TYR A 535 -7.57 4.45 -43.05
C TYR A 535 -7.89 5.64 -43.96
N TYR A 536 -7.55 5.56 -45.25
CA TYR A 536 -7.92 6.54 -46.27
C TYR A 536 -7.51 7.99 -45.95
N LEU A 537 -6.34 8.18 -45.33
CA LEU A 537 -5.82 9.52 -45.06
C LEU A 537 -5.44 10.27 -46.35
N PRO A 538 -5.65 11.60 -46.39
CA PRO A 538 -5.42 12.41 -47.58
C PRO A 538 -3.94 12.48 -47.96
N ILE A 539 -3.64 12.32 -49.25
CA ILE A 539 -2.29 12.47 -49.81
C ILE A 539 -2.11 13.92 -50.30
N GLY A 540 -0.99 14.54 -49.94
CA GLY A 540 -0.65 15.91 -50.30
C GLY A 540 -1.16 16.96 -49.31
N ARG A 541 -1.32 18.21 -49.77
CA ARG A 541 -1.70 19.34 -48.90
C ARG A 541 -3.15 19.22 -48.42
N ARG A 542 -3.36 18.94 -47.13
CA ARG A 542 -4.68 18.80 -46.48
C ARG A 542 -5.68 19.90 -46.83
N VAL A 543 -5.22 21.15 -46.96
CA VAL A 543 -6.07 22.32 -47.31
C VAL A 543 -6.81 22.13 -48.65
N LEU A 544 -6.26 21.33 -49.57
CA LEU A 544 -6.77 21.08 -50.93
C LEU A 544 -7.51 19.73 -51.09
N GLN A 545 -7.52 18.86 -50.08
CA GLN A 545 -7.95 17.46 -50.22
C GLN A 545 -9.25 17.20 -49.46
N LYS A 546 -10.16 16.36 -49.96
CA LYS A 546 -11.32 15.93 -49.16
C LYS A 546 -10.89 14.87 -48.14
N PHE A 547 -11.30 15.00 -46.89
CA PHE A 547 -11.09 13.96 -45.87
C PHE A 547 -12.09 14.07 -44.72
N LEU A 548 -12.24 12.98 -43.98
CA LEU A 548 -13.04 12.86 -42.76
C LEU A 548 -12.25 12.08 -41.70
N ILE A 549 -12.75 12.05 -40.48
CA ILE A 549 -12.17 11.24 -39.40
C ILE A 549 -12.49 9.75 -39.67
N PRO A 550 -11.49 8.85 -39.63
CA PRO A 550 -11.72 7.41 -39.81
C PRO A 550 -12.80 6.84 -38.90
N LEU A 551 -13.63 5.95 -39.43
CA LEU A 551 -14.78 5.39 -38.72
C LEU A 551 -14.41 4.65 -37.43
N PHE A 552 -13.25 4.00 -37.37
CA PHE A 552 -12.80 3.31 -36.16
C PHE A 552 -12.55 4.28 -34.99
N ILE A 553 -12.22 5.55 -35.27
CA ILE A 553 -12.10 6.59 -34.24
C ILE A 553 -13.49 7.09 -33.86
N MET A 554 -14.34 7.38 -34.85
CA MET A 554 -15.71 7.85 -34.61
C MET A 554 -16.57 6.85 -33.81
N LYS A 555 -16.43 5.55 -34.09
CA LYS A 555 -17.13 4.46 -33.40
C LYS A 555 -16.32 3.83 -32.27
N GLY A 556 -15.07 4.25 -32.09
CA GLY A 556 -14.15 3.68 -31.11
C GLY A 556 -14.55 3.99 -29.66
N SER A 557 -13.83 3.37 -28.73
CA SER A 557 -13.99 3.66 -27.30
C SER A 557 -13.70 5.14 -27.00
N LEU A 558 -14.17 5.62 -25.85
CA LEU A 558 -13.86 6.98 -25.39
C LEU A 558 -12.34 7.24 -25.31
N GLU A 559 -11.53 6.20 -25.12
CA GLU A 559 -10.07 6.29 -25.05
C GLU A 559 -9.45 6.54 -26.42
N ILE A 560 -9.91 5.84 -27.47
CA ILE A 560 -9.49 6.05 -28.85
C ILE A 560 -9.80 7.49 -29.28
N LYS A 561 -11.03 7.95 -28.99
CA LYS A 561 -11.46 9.32 -29.24
C LYS A 561 -10.57 10.34 -28.53
N SER A 562 -10.23 10.05 -27.27
CA SER A 562 -9.38 10.92 -26.46
C SER A 562 -7.96 11.04 -26.99
N GLU A 563 -7.32 9.93 -27.36
CA GLU A 563 -5.93 9.93 -27.86
C GLU A 563 -5.81 10.63 -29.22
N PHE A 564 -6.79 10.42 -30.10
CA PHE A 564 -6.88 11.17 -31.36
C PHE A 564 -6.99 12.68 -31.10
N LEU A 565 -7.94 13.11 -30.26
CA LEU A 565 -8.13 14.53 -29.95
C LEU A 565 -6.92 15.13 -29.24
N ALA A 566 -6.27 14.39 -28.36
CA ALA A 566 -5.13 14.88 -27.62
C ALA A 566 -3.91 15.14 -28.52
N ALA A 567 -3.67 14.28 -29.52
CA ALA A 567 -2.65 14.51 -30.55
C ALA A 567 -3.01 15.67 -31.47
N LEU A 568 -4.27 15.76 -31.91
CA LEU A 568 -4.75 16.88 -32.73
C LEU A 568 -4.61 18.22 -31.99
N MET A 569 -4.96 18.26 -30.71
CA MET A 569 -4.74 19.43 -29.84
C MET A 569 -3.26 19.71 -29.61
N GLY A 570 -2.43 18.67 -29.58
CA GLY A 570 -0.98 18.78 -29.52
C GLY A 570 -0.40 19.59 -30.66
N SER A 571 -0.84 19.27 -31.89
CA SER A 571 -0.47 19.97 -33.11
C SER A 571 -1.14 21.36 -33.19
N ASP A 572 -2.45 21.41 -33.42
CA ASP A 572 -3.18 22.62 -33.82
C ASP A 572 -3.83 23.37 -32.64
N GLY A 573 -3.83 22.77 -31.44
CA GLY A 573 -4.45 23.35 -30.25
C GLY A 573 -3.58 24.42 -29.59
N VAL A 574 -4.22 25.48 -29.08
CA VAL A 574 -3.52 26.56 -28.37
C VAL A 574 -3.16 26.11 -26.95
N LYS A 575 -1.96 26.49 -26.48
CA LYS A 575 -1.52 26.24 -25.11
C LYS A 575 -2.51 26.78 -24.08
N ILE A 576 -2.70 26.04 -22.98
CA ILE A 576 -3.57 26.47 -21.89
C ILE A 576 -3.02 27.75 -21.26
N ARG A 577 -3.91 28.71 -21.05
CA ARG A 577 -3.65 29.92 -20.25
C ARG A 577 -4.65 30.00 -19.11
N ILE A 578 -4.15 30.26 -17.90
CA ILE A 578 -4.97 30.48 -16.71
C ILE A 578 -4.67 31.88 -16.22
N LYS A 579 -5.62 32.81 -16.45
CA LYS A 579 -5.49 34.20 -16.00
C LYS A 579 -6.14 34.33 -14.62
N ASN A 580 -5.38 34.81 -13.65
CA ASN A 580 -5.73 34.85 -12.23
C ASN A 580 -6.03 33.44 -11.66
N LYS A 581 -7.31 33.03 -11.66
CA LYS A 581 -7.82 31.81 -11.03
C LYS A 581 -8.71 30.97 -11.96
N ASN A 582 -8.91 31.41 -13.21
CA ASN A 582 -9.83 30.79 -14.15
C ASN A 582 -9.15 30.53 -15.51
N PRO A 583 -9.49 29.43 -16.18
CA PRO A 583 -8.94 29.12 -17.49
C PRO A 583 -9.48 30.09 -18.55
N GLU A 584 -8.64 30.42 -19.53
CA GLU A 584 -9.08 31.03 -20.78
C GLU A 584 -9.70 29.98 -21.71
N VAL A 585 -10.41 30.46 -22.75
CA VAL A 585 -10.96 29.59 -23.79
C VAL A 585 -9.81 28.88 -24.52
N ILE A 586 -9.88 27.55 -24.58
CA ILE A 586 -8.93 26.73 -25.34
C ILE A 586 -9.41 26.68 -26.79
N ARG A 587 -8.50 26.93 -27.73
CA ARG A 587 -8.84 26.99 -29.15
C ARG A 587 -8.13 25.92 -29.96
N LEU A 588 -8.81 25.43 -30.99
CA LEU A 588 -8.29 24.60 -32.06
C LEU A 588 -8.73 25.25 -33.37
N SER A 589 -7.94 25.18 -34.44
CA SER A 589 -8.39 25.67 -35.73
C SER A 589 -7.74 24.97 -36.90
N PHE A 590 -8.48 24.81 -38.00
CA PHE A 590 -7.94 24.35 -39.28
C PHE A 590 -8.44 25.24 -40.42
N SER A 591 -7.80 25.15 -41.59
CA SER A 591 -8.17 25.91 -42.79
C SER A 591 -8.45 25.00 -43.99
N LYS A 592 -9.38 25.42 -44.84
CA LYS A 592 -9.73 24.74 -46.10
C LYS A 592 -9.96 25.74 -47.22
N ILE A 593 -9.77 25.36 -48.48
CA ILE A 593 -10.23 26.19 -49.60
C ILE A 593 -11.75 26.31 -49.62
N GLU A 594 -12.25 27.45 -50.10
CA GLU A 594 -13.70 27.74 -50.17
C GLU A 594 -14.48 26.67 -50.95
N GLN A 595 -13.89 26.08 -52.00
CA GLN A 595 -14.53 25.02 -52.80
C GLN A 595 -14.81 23.72 -52.01
N LEU A 596 -14.17 23.52 -50.86
CA LEU A 596 -14.33 22.33 -50.02
C LEU A 596 -15.08 22.61 -48.71
N ASN A 597 -15.86 23.70 -48.66
CA ASN A 597 -16.56 24.14 -47.45
C ASN A 597 -17.51 23.07 -46.89
N ASP A 598 -18.24 22.34 -47.74
CA ASP A 598 -19.18 21.32 -47.26
C ASP A 598 -18.47 20.13 -46.60
N ASN A 599 -17.38 19.64 -47.20
CA ASN A 599 -16.53 18.64 -46.57
C ASN A 599 -15.88 19.16 -45.28
N ALA A 600 -15.49 20.44 -45.24
CA ALA A 600 -14.93 21.06 -44.04
C ALA A 600 -15.96 21.17 -42.90
N LYS A 601 -17.23 21.47 -43.21
CA LYS A 601 -18.33 21.49 -42.23
C LYS A 601 -18.61 20.08 -41.68
N GLU A 602 -18.62 19.07 -42.53
CA GLU A 602 -18.82 17.67 -42.11
C GLU A 602 -17.67 17.21 -41.18
N TYR A 603 -16.42 17.49 -41.56
CA TYR A 603 -15.26 17.22 -40.70
C TYR A 603 -15.35 17.99 -39.37
N ALA A 604 -15.80 19.26 -39.38
CA ALA A 604 -15.99 20.04 -38.17
C ALA A 604 -17.08 19.46 -37.25
N GLN A 605 -18.17 18.94 -37.82
CA GLN A 605 -19.22 18.26 -37.06
C GLN A 605 -18.71 16.98 -36.40
N GLN A 606 -17.86 16.20 -37.08
CA GLN A 606 -17.22 15.03 -36.50
C GLN A 606 -16.32 15.39 -35.30
N ILE A 607 -15.54 16.48 -35.40
CA ILE A 607 -14.75 16.98 -34.25
C ILE A 607 -15.67 17.33 -33.07
N ILE A 608 -16.76 18.07 -33.31
CA ILE A 608 -17.73 18.42 -32.26
C ILE A 608 -18.31 17.16 -31.62
N GLN A 609 -18.68 16.17 -32.42
CA GLN A 609 -19.22 14.91 -31.92
C GLN A 609 -18.22 14.21 -30.99
N LEU A 610 -16.94 14.11 -31.37
CA LEU A 610 -15.91 13.49 -30.52
C LEU A 610 -15.74 14.20 -29.17
N PHE A 611 -15.77 15.54 -29.15
CA PHE A 611 -15.73 16.30 -27.89
C PHE A 611 -17.02 16.12 -27.06
N ASN A 612 -18.18 16.10 -27.70
CA ASN A 612 -19.48 15.90 -27.05
C ASN A 612 -19.59 14.49 -26.44
N ASP A 613 -19.06 13.45 -27.09
CA ASP A 613 -19.00 12.08 -26.56
C ASP A 613 -18.21 12.02 -25.24
N LEU A 614 -17.20 12.90 -25.09
CA LEU A 614 -16.42 13.06 -23.86
C LEU A 614 -17.08 13.99 -22.83
N LYS A 615 -18.25 14.54 -23.18
CA LYS A 615 -19.04 15.58 -22.49
C LYS A 615 -18.26 16.89 -22.32
N ILE A 616 -17.64 17.36 -23.40
CA ILE A 616 -16.87 18.62 -23.44
C ILE A 616 -17.57 19.59 -24.40
N ASP A 617 -18.18 20.62 -23.83
CA ASP A 617 -18.85 21.67 -24.60
C ASP A 617 -17.86 22.40 -25.53
N ILE A 618 -18.09 22.28 -26.82
CA ILE A 618 -17.31 22.94 -27.87
C ILE A 618 -18.27 23.57 -28.89
N LYS A 619 -17.87 24.73 -29.40
CA LYS A 619 -18.53 25.37 -30.54
C LYS A 619 -17.48 25.79 -31.56
N TYR A 620 -17.87 25.98 -32.81
CA TYR A 620 -16.97 26.54 -33.81
C TYR A 620 -17.61 27.71 -34.53
N ASN A 621 -16.74 28.59 -35.05
CA ASN A 621 -17.11 29.69 -35.93
C ASN A 621 -16.25 29.61 -37.19
N ILE A 622 -16.82 29.99 -38.32
CA ILE A 622 -16.10 30.10 -39.60
C ILE A 622 -15.64 31.54 -39.77
N LYS A 623 -14.36 31.73 -40.10
CA LYS A 623 -13.75 33.03 -40.39
C LYS A 623 -13.17 33.03 -41.81
N PRO A 624 -13.13 34.18 -42.49
CA PRO A 624 -12.34 34.33 -43.70
C PRO A 624 -10.88 33.96 -43.42
N GLY A 625 -10.30 33.11 -44.28
CA GLY A 625 -8.91 32.72 -44.22
C GLY A 625 -8.03 33.58 -45.14
N ASN A 626 -6.83 33.10 -45.43
CA ASN A 626 -5.86 33.80 -46.26
C ASN A 626 -6.04 33.45 -47.74
N ILE A 627 -5.60 34.35 -48.62
CA ILE A 627 -5.37 34.04 -50.04
C ILE A 627 -4.03 33.32 -50.15
N ARG A 628 -4.05 32.12 -50.72
CA ARG A 628 -2.85 31.31 -50.88
C ARG A 628 -1.98 31.90 -51.98
N LYS A 629 -0.72 32.20 -51.63
CA LYS A 629 0.27 32.78 -52.56
C LYS A 629 0.59 31.88 -53.76
N THR A 630 0.39 30.56 -53.64
CA THR A 630 0.79 29.60 -54.68
C THR A 630 -0.20 29.43 -55.81
N ASP A 631 -1.49 29.59 -55.54
CA ASP A 631 -2.58 29.23 -56.46
C ASP A 631 -3.72 30.27 -56.48
N GLY A 632 -3.60 31.36 -55.71
CA GLY A 632 -4.61 32.42 -55.62
C GLY A 632 -5.91 32.01 -54.92
N LEU A 633 -6.01 30.77 -54.44
CA LEU A 633 -7.24 30.26 -53.85
C LEU A 633 -7.51 30.87 -52.48
N LYS A 634 -8.77 31.27 -52.25
CA LYS A 634 -9.26 31.75 -50.96
C LYS A 634 -9.48 30.57 -50.02
N THR A 635 -9.09 30.73 -48.76
CA THR A 635 -9.33 29.76 -47.70
C THR A 635 -10.35 30.26 -46.69
N GLN A 636 -11.03 29.34 -46.02
CA GLN A 636 -11.84 29.58 -44.84
C GLN A 636 -11.20 28.90 -43.64
N LYS A 637 -11.24 29.57 -42.49
CA LYS A 637 -10.68 29.10 -41.23
C LYS A 637 -11.79 28.71 -40.27
N PHE A 638 -11.78 27.48 -39.81
CA PHE A 638 -12.70 26.95 -38.81
C PHE A 638 -12.03 27.07 -37.45
N VAL A 639 -12.63 27.82 -36.52
CA VAL A 639 -12.08 28.07 -35.18
C VAL A 639 -13.02 27.48 -34.15
N PHE A 640 -12.54 26.47 -33.42
CA PHE A 640 -13.24 25.84 -32.32
C PHE A 640 -12.87 26.54 -31.01
N ASP A 641 -13.88 26.92 -30.25
CA ASP A 641 -13.77 27.47 -28.90
C ASP A 641 -14.32 26.42 -27.91
N ILE A 642 -13.43 25.81 -27.14
CA ILE A 642 -13.80 24.95 -26.02
C ILE A 642 -14.23 25.84 -24.86
N SER A 643 -15.40 25.57 -24.30
CA SER A 643 -15.96 26.34 -23.19
C SER A 643 -14.99 26.41 -22.00
N ASN A 644 -14.77 27.61 -21.48
CA ASN A 644 -13.94 27.84 -20.29
C ASN A 644 -14.68 27.59 -18.97
N LYS A 645 -15.89 27.01 -19.03
CA LYS A 645 -16.59 26.54 -17.83
C LYS A 645 -15.70 25.54 -17.10
N ASN A 646 -15.63 25.70 -15.78
CA ASN A 646 -14.81 24.91 -14.88
C ASN A 646 -14.93 23.38 -15.09
N TYR A 647 -16.15 22.86 -15.31
CA TYR A 647 -16.39 21.43 -15.57
C TYR A 647 -15.88 20.96 -16.93
N THR A 648 -16.15 21.73 -17.99
CA THR A 648 -15.66 21.45 -19.35
C THR A 648 -14.14 21.47 -19.40
N PHE A 649 -13.53 22.47 -18.76
CA PHE A 649 -12.08 22.57 -18.64
C PHE A 649 -11.48 21.39 -17.88
N TYR A 650 -12.06 21.01 -16.74
CA TYR A 650 -11.63 19.84 -15.98
C TYR A 650 -11.67 18.57 -16.83
N ARG A 651 -12.77 18.32 -17.55
CA ARG A 651 -12.89 17.16 -18.46
C ARG A 651 -11.87 17.21 -19.58
N PHE A 652 -11.60 18.38 -20.15
CA PHE A 652 -10.58 18.54 -21.16
C PHE A 652 -9.20 18.14 -20.65
N VAL A 653 -8.74 18.71 -19.53
CA VAL A 653 -7.40 18.40 -18.98
C VAL A 653 -7.31 17.00 -18.36
N SER A 654 -8.42 16.40 -17.92
CA SER A 654 -8.42 15.06 -17.34
C SER A 654 -8.55 13.94 -18.37
N LYS A 655 -9.24 14.18 -19.48
CA LYS A 655 -9.51 13.15 -20.50
C LYS A 655 -8.65 13.32 -21.74
N ILE A 656 -8.58 14.53 -22.30
CA ILE A 656 -7.91 14.82 -23.58
C ILE A 656 -6.49 15.32 -23.32
N GLY A 657 -6.33 16.53 -22.79
CA GLY A 657 -5.01 17.16 -22.64
C GLY A 657 -4.33 17.40 -23.99
N PHE A 658 -3.04 17.04 -24.08
CA PHE A 658 -2.20 17.19 -25.28
C PHE A 658 -1.28 15.97 -25.42
N ARG A 659 -0.97 15.57 -26.66
CA ARG A 659 0.07 14.58 -27.00
C ARG A 659 1.03 15.16 -28.01
N TYR A 660 2.23 14.61 -28.07
CA TYR A 660 3.33 15.04 -28.96
C TYR A 660 3.63 16.54 -28.87
N HIS A 661 3.42 17.14 -27.69
CA HIS A 661 3.85 18.49 -27.39
C HIS A 661 4.12 18.63 -25.88
N ASN A 662 5.34 18.30 -25.47
CA ASN A 662 5.74 18.16 -24.06
C ASN A 662 5.31 19.35 -23.18
N GLU A 663 5.60 20.58 -23.61
CA GLU A 663 5.25 21.80 -22.85
C GLU A 663 3.73 21.95 -22.60
N LYS A 664 2.89 21.73 -23.62
CA LYS A 664 1.43 21.83 -23.50
C LYS A 664 0.89 20.73 -22.58
N GLU A 665 1.46 19.54 -22.67
CA GLU A 665 1.09 18.37 -21.86
C GLU A 665 1.42 18.58 -20.37
N LEU A 666 2.63 19.04 -20.06
CA LEU A 666 3.05 19.37 -18.69
C LEU A 666 2.16 20.46 -18.08
N LEU A 667 1.86 21.52 -18.84
CA LEU A 667 0.97 22.60 -18.41
C LEU A 667 -0.46 22.10 -18.15
N ALA A 668 -1.00 21.24 -19.01
CA ALA A 668 -2.32 20.64 -18.81
C ALA A 668 -2.39 19.79 -17.54
N LYS A 669 -1.34 19.03 -17.24
CA LYS A 669 -1.26 18.24 -16.01
C LYS A 669 -1.19 19.12 -14.76
N LYS A 670 -0.37 20.19 -14.78
CA LYS A 670 -0.35 21.19 -13.69
C LYS A 670 -1.73 21.84 -13.51
N ALA A 671 -2.41 22.18 -14.60
CA ALA A 671 -3.76 22.75 -14.56
C ALA A 671 -4.81 21.80 -13.96
N LEU A 672 -4.73 20.49 -14.27
CA LEU A 672 -5.58 19.46 -13.67
C LEU A 672 -5.46 19.44 -12.15
N TYR A 673 -4.23 19.42 -11.62
CA TYR A 673 -3.99 19.37 -10.18
C TYR A 673 -4.31 20.69 -9.48
N TYR A 674 -4.06 21.84 -10.11
CA TYR A 674 -4.54 23.13 -9.61
C TYR A 674 -6.06 23.16 -9.47
N TYR A 675 -6.78 22.57 -10.42
CA TYR A 675 -8.24 22.48 -10.35
C TYR A 675 -8.72 21.51 -9.27
N LYS A 676 -8.06 20.35 -9.11
CA LYS A 676 -8.32 19.42 -7.98
C LYS A 676 -8.14 20.13 -6.63
N TYR A 677 -7.04 20.86 -6.45
CA TYR A 677 -6.80 21.69 -5.27
C TYR A 677 -7.91 22.72 -5.05
N LYS A 678 -8.28 23.48 -6.10
CA LYS A 678 -9.37 24.46 -6.05
C LYS A 678 -10.67 23.84 -5.55
N ARG A 679 -11.04 22.66 -6.06
CA ARG A 679 -12.24 21.92 -5.65
C ARG A 679 -12.19 21.51 -4.19
N THR A 680 -11.06 20.95 -3.72
CA THR A 680 -10.88 20.56 -2.32
C THR A 680 -11.03 21.74 -1.37
N ILE A 681 -10.40 22.88 -1.68
CA ILE A 681 -10.49 24.10 -0.85
C ILE A 681 -11.91 24.68 -0.85
N ILE A 682 -12.60 24.71 -1.99
CA ILE A 682 -14.00 25.14 -2.06
C ILE A 682 -14.87 24.26 -1.15
N HIS A 683 -14.75 22.95 -1.27
CA HIS A 683 -15.52 22.01 -0.45
C HIS A 683 -15.21 22.15 1.06
N LYS A 684 -13.94 22.32 1.42
CA LYS A 684 -13.52 22.58 2.81
C LYS A 684 -14.15 23.87 3.36
N ASN A 685 -14.13 24.95 2.57
CA ASN A 685 -14.70 26.23 2.96
C ASN A 685 -16.23 26.18 3.05
N GLU A 686 -16.90 25.45 2.17
CA GLU A 686 -18.35 25.26 2.23
C GLU A 686 -18.77 24.45 3.46
N ASN A 687 -18.05 23.38 3.79
CA ASN A 687 -18.30 22.61 5.00
C ASN A 687 -18.08 23.45 6.27
N LEU A 688 -16.99 24.22 6.33
CA LEU A 688 -16.71 25.13 7.44
C LEU A 688 -17.80 26.21 7.55
N ARG A 689 -18.25 26.76 6.42
CA ARG A 689 -19.34 27.72 6.38
C ARG A 689 -20.65 27.12 6.89
N LYS A 690 -21.04 25.91 6.46
CA LYS A 690 -22.23 25.22 6.96
C LYS A 690 -22.15 25.05 8.49
N LYS A 691 -20.99 24.67 9.02
CA LYS A 691 -20.74 24.59 10.47
C LYS A 691 -20.91 25.95 11.18
N ILE A 692 -20.36 27.03 10.61
CA ILE A 692 -20.49 28.38 11.17
C ILE A 692 -21.95 28.86 11.18
N ILE A 693 -22.71 28.57 10.11
CA ILE A 693 -24.13 28.93 10.02
C ILE A 693 -24.93 28.15 11.07
N ALA A 694 -24.75 26.83 11.16
CA ALA A 694 -25.42 25.99 12.15
C ALA A 694 -25.07 26.41 13.59
N PHE A 695 -23.80 26.75 13.86
CA PHE A 695 -23.37 27.22 15.17
C PHE A 695 -23.96 28.60 15.51
N ARG A 696 -24.06 29.51 14.53
CA ARG A 696 -24.74 30.79 14.71
C ARG A 696 -26.23 30.62 14.98
N GLU A 697 -26.90 29.69 14.30
CA GLU A 697 -28.32 29.40 14.52
C GLU A 697 -28.57 28.90 15.95
N LYS A 698 -27.63 28.13 16.52
CA LYS A 698 -27.70 27.67 17.92
C LYS A 698 -27.36 28.74 18.96
N THR A 699 -26.36 29.58 18.69
CA THR A 699 -25.78 30.50 19.71
C THR A 699 -26.22 31.96 19.55
N HIS A 700 -26.83 32.32 18.42
CA HIS A 700 -27.12 33.69 18.00
C HIS A 700 -25.91 34.63 17.98
N TYR A 701 -24.69 34.11 17.98
CA TYR A 701 -23.48 34.91 18.02
C TYR A 701 -23.32 35.82 16.78
N GLY A 702 -22.94 37.07 17.04
CA GLY A 702 -22.56 38.03 16.00
C GLY A 702 -21.20 37.69 15.36
N LYS A 703 -20.88 38.36 14.24
CA LYS A 703 -19.66 38.10 13.43
C LYS A 703 -18.34 38.13 14.23
N ILE A 704 -18.26 38.95 15.29
CA ILE A 704 -17.05 39.12 16.11
C ILE A 704 -16.84 37.91 17.02
N ARG A 705 -17.90 37.41 17.67
CA ARG A 705 -17.82 36.22 18.52
C ARG A 705 -17.58 34.96 17.70
N LEU A 706 -18.24 34.83 16.56
CA LEU A 706 -17.96 33.74 15.60
C LEU A 706 -16.53 33.78 15.06
N SER A 707 -15.99 34.98 14.84
CA SER A 707 -14.61 35.18 14.39
C SER A 707 -13.60 34.66 15.39
N LYS A 708 -13.81 34.97 16.68
CA LYS A 708 -12.99 34.42 17.76
C LYS A 708 -13.14 32.90 17.88
N HIS A 709 -14.36 32.38 17.83
CA HIS A 709 -14.62 30.95 18.01
C HIS A 709 -14.03 30.07 16.90
N PHE A 710 -14.16 30.50 15.63
CA PHE A 710 -13.65 29.73 14.49
C PHE A 710 -12.25 30.14 14.02
N ASN A 711 -11.62 31.10 14.71
CA ASN A 711 -10.33 31.70 14.33
C ASN A 711 -10.29 32.17 12.86
N LEU A 712 -11.29 32.93 12.43
CA LEU A 712 -11.41 33.45 11.06
C LEU A 712 -11.56 34.97 11.07
N PRO A 713 -11.10 35.68 10.03
CA PRO A 713 -11.27 37.14 9.94
C PRO A 713 -12.76 37.55 10.02
N PRO A 714 -13.13 38.58 10.81
CA PRO A 714 -14.52 39.02 10.95
C PRO A 714 -15.18 39.41 9.63
N GLY A 715 -14.41 39.94 8.68
CA GLY A 715 -14.86 40.27 7.33
C GLY A 715 -15.26 39.03 6.52
N LEU A 716 -14.53 37.93 6.64
CA LEU A 716 -14.84 36.67 5.96
C LEU A 716 -16.15 36.08 6.48
N ILE A 717 -16.33 36.06 7.79
CA ILE A 717 -17.57 35.61 8.43
C ILE A 717 -18.74 36.52 8.05
N LYS A 718 -18.53 37.84 8.02
CA LYS A 718 -19.56 38.77 7.55
C LYS A 718 -20.01 38.41 6.14
N ASN A 719 -19.08 38.13 5.23
CA ASN A 719 -19.38 37.81 3.84
C ASN A 719 -20.10 36.46 3.69
N TRP A 720 -19.67 35.45 4.45
CA TRP A 720 -20.26 34.11 4.44
C TRP A 720 -21.66 34.07 5.06
N ILE A 721 -21.99 35.01 5.93
CA ILE A 721 -23.26 35.05 6.66
C ILE A 721 -24.26 36.05 6.06
N TYR A 722 -23.81 37.27 5.75
CA TYR A 722 -24.68 38.40 5.40
C TYR A 722 -24.66 38.72 3.88
N ASP A 723 -23.48 38.85 3.27
CA ASP A 723 -23.40 39.27 1.85
C ASP A 723 -23.86 38.19 0.86
N PHE A 724 -23.80 36.91 1.26
CA PHE A 724 -24.33 35.82 0.44
C PHE A 724 -25.86 35.82 0.33
N LYS A 725 -26.58 36.32 1.35
CA LYS A 725 -28.04 36.49 1.29
C LYS A 725 -28.44 37.67 0.40
N ALA A 726 -27.62 38.73 0.35
CA ALA A 726 -27.88 39.93 -0.45
C ALA A 726 -27.56 39.76 -1.95
N HIS A 727 -26.57 38.95 -2.31
CA HIS A 727 -26.15 38.75 -3.70
C HIS A 727 -26.63 37.38 -4.24
N LYS A 728 -27.90 37.28 -4.66
CA LYS A 728 -28.47 36.11 -5.37
C LYS A 728 -27.71 35.69 -6.65
N ARG A 729 -26.67 36.43 -7.07
CA ARG A 729 -25.84 36.14 -8.25
C ARG A 729 -24.55 35.35 -7.97
N SER A 730 -24.14 35.14 -6.71
CA SER A 730 -22.93 34.37 -6.39
C SER A 730 -23.26 32.98 -5.83
N LYS A 731 -23.07 31.94 -6.66
CA LYS A 731 -23.47 30.55 -6.40
C LYS A 731 -22.50 29.74 -5.51
N SER A 732 -21.45 30.32 -4.94
CA SER A 732 -20.53 29.63 -4.02
C SER A 732 -19.82 30.62 -3.10
N ALA A 733 -19.41 30.18 -1.91
CA ALA A 733 -18.65 31.01 -0.97
C ALA A 733 -17.35 31.47 -1.66
N GLY A 734 -17.37 32.68 -2.21
CA GLY A 734 -16.34 33.12 -3.14
C GLY A 734 -14.93 33.05 -2.54
N LEU A 735 -13.98 32.53 -3.33
CA LEU A 735 -12.52 32.50 -3.10
C LEU A 735 -11.86 33.90 -3.01
N ARG A 736 -12.63 34.94 -2.66
CA ARG A 736 -12.23 36.35 -2.75
C ARG A 736 -11.39 36.82 -1.55
N GLN A 737 -11.38 36.14 -0.40
CA GLN A 737 -10.67 36.63 0.80
C GLN A 737 -9.89 35.62 1.64
N VAL A 738 -9.97 34.31 1.35
CA VAL A 738 -8.94 33.36 1.82
C VAL A 738 -7.85 33.37 0.75
N HIS A 739 -6.58 33.53 1.13
CA HIS A 739 -5.42 33.67 0.24
C HIS A 739 -5.28 32.47 -0.71
N PHE A 740 -6.09 32.44 -1.79
CA PHE A 740 -6.10 31.35 -2.76
C PHE A 740 -5.08 31.68 -3.84
N PRO A 741 -4.02 30.87 -3.99
CA PRO A 741 -2.92 31.19 -4.88
C PRO A 741 -3.38 31.27 -6.34
N SER A 742 -2.80 32.21 -7.08
CA SER A 742 -2.85 32.18 -8.54
C SER A 742 -2.24 30.87 -9.06
N PHE A 743 -2.53 30.52 -10.32
CA PHE A 743 -1.95 29.31 -10.92
C PHE A 743 -0.41 29.30 -10.84
N LEU A 744 0.24 30.45 -11.04
CA LEU A 744 1.70 30.57 -11.00
C LEU A 744 2.25 30.39 -9.57
N GLU A 745 1.62 31.01 -8.57
CA GLU A 745 1.98 30.84 -7.15
C GLU A 745 1.78 29.40 -6.70
N TRP A 746 0.69 28.76 -7.15
CA TRP A 746 0.43 27.35 -6.88
C TRP A 746 1.50 26.46 -7.50
N CYS A 747 1.87 26.69 -8.77
CA CYS A 747 2.93 25.96 -9.44
C CYS A 747 4.27 26.11 -8.71
N LYS A 748 4.64 27.33 -8.28
CA LYS A 748 5.87 27.57 -7.50
C LYS A 748 5.87 26.83 -6.17
N LYS A 749 4.71 26.70 -5.53
CA LYS A 749 4.58 26.05 -4.22
C LYS A 749 4.51 24.53 -4.31
N TYR A 750 3.78 23.98 -5.28
CA TYR A 750 3.38 22.56 -5.32
C TYR A 750 3.91 21.80 -6.52
N SER A 751 4.79 22.37 -7.34
CA SER A 751 5.38 21.64 -8.46
C SER A 751 6.80 22.09 -8.77
N ASP A 752 7.57 21.21 -9.38
CA ASP A 752 8.84 21.53 -10.02
C ASP A 752 8.76 21.11 -11.52
N PRO A 753 9.87 20.98 -12.27
CA PRO A 753 9.85 20.45 -13.64
C PRO A 753 9.39 18.99 -13.76
N TYR A 754 9.53 18.17 -12.72
CA TYR A 754 9.39 16.71 -12.75
C TYR A 754 8.22 16.17 -11.93
N PHE A 755 7.82 16.85 -10.86
CA PHE A 755 6.85 16.41 -9.87
C PHE A 755 5.80 17.47 -9.53
N ILE A 756 4.64 16.99 -9.12
CA ILE A 756 3.65 17.72 -8.34
C ILE A 756 3.68 17.16 -6.91
N TYR A 757 3.85 18.02 -5.93
CA TYR A 757 3.88 17.69 -4.52
C TYR A 757 2.51 17.90 -3.92
N ASP A 758 1.85 16.79 -3.57
CA ASP A 758 0.48 16.73 -3.08
C ASP A 758 0.45 16.55 -1.56
N PRO A 759 0.04 17.58 -0.79
CA PRO A 759 0.05 17.52 0.67
C PRO A 759 -0.90 16.46 1.21
N VAL A 760 -0.48 15.74 2.25
CA VAL A 760 -1.32 14.78 2.95
C VAL A 760 -2.42 15.52 3.71
N LEU A 761 -3.67 15.08 3.51
CA LEU A 761 -4.85 15.60 4.18
C LEU A 761 -5.15 14.84 5.48
N ASN A 762 -5.04 13.50 5.44
CA ASN A 762 -5.15 12.64 6.62
C ASN A 762 -4.54 11.27 6.37
N ILE A 763 -4.24 10.58 7.47
CA ILE A 763 -3.82 9.18 7.50
C ILE A 763 -4.75 8.47 8.47
N LYS A 764 -5.41 7.40 8.02
CA LYS A 764 -6.41 6.66 8.82
C LYS A 764 -6.07 5.19 8.87
N TYR A 765 -5.98 4.61 10.07
CA TYR A 765 -5.88 3.17 10.23
C TYR A 765 -7.15 2.46 9.71
N ILE A 766 -6.97 1.34 9.00
CA ILE A 766 -8.08 0.58 8.41
C ILE A 766 -7.99 -0.94 8.67
N GLY A 767 -7.25 -1.34 9.71
CA GLY A 767 -7.12 -2.74 10.13
C GLY A 767 -5.94 -3.47 9.48
N GLN A 768 -5.84 -4.76 9.79
CA GLN A 768 -4.87 -5.66 9.17
C GLN A 768 -5.36 -6.10 7.79
N LYS A 769 -4.50 -6.00 6.77
CA LYS A 769 -4.79 -6.47 5.41
C LYS A 769 -3.61 -7.18 4.80
N GLN A 770 -3.89 -7.95 3.75
CA GLN A 770 -2.87 -8.58 2.93
C GLN A 770 -2.06 -7.52 2.18
N VAL A 771 -0.74 -7.61 2.34
CA VAL A 771 0.22 -6.71 1.71
C VAL A 771 1.17 -7.48 0.78
N TYR A 772 1.60 -6.77 -0.27
CA TYR A 772 2.32 -7.14 -1.47
C TYR A 772 3.46 -6.15 -1.67
N ASN A 773 4.43 -6.54 -2.48
CA ASN A 773 5.55 -5.67 -2.76
C ASN A 773 6.25 -6.09 -4.07
N LEU A 774 7.07 -5.21 -4.64
CA LEU A 774 7.84 -5.46 -5.85
C LEU A 774 9.19 -4.72 -5.81
N SER A 775 10.19 -5.29 -6.48
CA SER A 775 11.50 -4.67 -6.68
C SER A 775 11.70 -4.31 -8.14
N THR A 776 12.12 -3.08 -8.40
CA THR A 776 12.49 -2.54 -9.72
C THR A 776 13.97 -2.12 -9.79
N LEU A 777 14.46 -1.86 -11.02
CA LEU A 777 15.84 -1.45 -11.26
C LEU A 777 16.23 -0.13 -10.57
N ASN A 778 15.37 0.89 -10.64
CA ASN A 778 15.65 2.24 -10.14
C ASN A 778 15.31 2.44 -8.65
N ALA A 779 15.14 1.36 -7.89
CA ALA A 779 14.79 1.42 -6.46
C ALA A 779 13.45 2.11 -6.13
N ASN A 780 12.58 2.35 -7.12
CA ASN A 780 11.28 3.01 -6.94
C ASN A 780 10.26 2.57 -8.01
N PHE A 781 8.99 2.87 -7.79
CA PHE A 781 7.93 2.71 -8.79
C PHE A 781 6.75 3.64 -8.54
N ILE A 782 5.86 3.75 -9.51
CA ILE A 782 4.64 4.55 -9.37
C ILE A 782 3.48 3.67 -8.87
N ALA A 783 2.99 3.98 -7.68
CA ALA A 783 1.85 3.32 -7.03
C ALA A 783 0.70 4.32 -6.85
N ASN A 784 -0.49 4.00 -7.35
CA ASN A 784 -1.67 4.89 -7.33
C ASN A 784 -1.37 6.32 -7.82
N GLY A 785 -0.46 6.45 -8.78
CA GLY A 785 -0.04 7.74 -9.34
C GLY A 785 0.97 8.53 -8.51
N VAL A 786 1.47 8.01 -7.39
CA VAL A 786 2.55 8.62 -6.60
C VAL A 786 3.83 7.80 -6.68
N LEU A 787 4.97 8.48 -6.60
CA LEU A 787 6.28 7.85 -6.56
C LEU A 787 6.55 7.28 -5.17
N VAL A 788 6.70 5.96 -5.09
CA VAL A 788 7.02 5.22 -3.87
C VAL A 788 8.33 4.47 -4.03
N HIS A 789 9.00 4.20 -2.93
CA HIS A 789 10.24 3.43 -2.96
C HIS A 789 9.94 1.95 -3.18
N ASN A 790 10.89 1.21 -3.76
CA ASN A 790 10.88 -0.24 -3.67
C ASN A 790 10.85 -0.65 -2.21
N CYS A 791 10.11 -1.68 -1.84
CA CYS A 791 10.53 -2.41 -0.66
C CYS A 791 11.40 -3.58 -1.17
N PRO A 792 12.67 -3.71 -0.74
CA PRO A 792 13.44 -4.90 -1.07
C PRO A 792 12.83 -6.11 -0.34
N GLU A 793 12.76 -7.29 -0.97
CA GLU A 793 12.80 -8.51 -0.16
C GLU A 793 14.11 -8.50 0.60
N ARG A 794 14.01 -8.50 1.93
CA ARG A 794 14.91 -9.30 2.75
C ARG A 794 14.61 -10.78 2.49
N SER A 795 15.07 -11.28 1.34
CA SER A 795 15.31 -12.70 1.03
C SER A 795 16.37 -12.77 -0.08
N PHE A 796 17.57 -13.21 0.31
CA PHE A 796 18.75 -13.50 -0.52
C PHE A 796 19.51 -12.31 -1.12
N GLY A 797 19.57 -11.23 -0.35
CA GLY A 797 20.68 -10.28 -0.30
C GLY A 797 20.61 -9.69 1.09
N GLU A 798 21.66 -9.86 1.89
CA GLU A 798 21.76 -9.39 3.28
C GLU A 798 21.21 -7.95 3.42
N SER A 799 20.46 -7.65 4.50
CA SER A 799 20.39 -6.23 4.92
C SER A 799 21.83 -5.72 5.04
N LYS A 800 22.10 -4.43 4.83
CA LYS A 800 23.50 -3.97 4.90
C LYS A 800 24.17 -4.40 6.22
N SER A 801 23.40 -4.38 7.30
CA SER A 801 23.76 -4.91 8.61
C SER A 801 23.69 -6.44 8.77
N SER A 802 22.98 -7.19 7.93
CA SER A 802 22.83 -8.67 8.06
C SER A 802 24.14 -9.39 7.87
N ALA A 803 24.99 -8.94 6.94
CA ALA A 803 26.33 -9.50 6.73
C ALA A 803 27.14 -9.45 8.03
N ILE A 804 27.21 -8.25 8.62
CA ILE A 804 27.96 -8.01 9.85
C ILE A 804 27.28 -8.65 11.06
N ILE A 805 25.95 -8.66 11.16
CA ILE A 805 25.23 -9.34 12.25
C ILE A 805 25.45 -10.86 12.18
N ARG A 806 25.41 -11.48 10.99
CA ARG A 806 25.71 -12.90 10.81
C ARG A 806 27.17 -13.20 11.17
N GLN A 807 28.10 -12.32 10.76
CA GLN A 807 29.50 -12.45 11.12
C GLN A 807 29.71 -12.33 12.64
N VAL A 808 29.08 -11.36 13.30
CA VAL A 808 29.11 -11.21 14.77
C VAL A 808 28.48 -12.43 15.46
N ALA A 809 27.38 -12.98 14.95
CA ALA A 809 26.78 -14.20 15.51
C ALA A 809 27.71 -15.43 15.36
N ALA A 810 28.52 -15.49 14.30
CA ALA A 810 29.45 -16.60 14.06
C ALA A 810 30.80 -16.45 14.80
N GLU A 811 31.34 -15.24 14.89
CA GLU A 811 32.69 -14.96 15.37
C GLU A 811 32.74 -14.14 16.66
N GLY A 812 31.70 -13.34 16.96
CA GLY A 812 31.66 -12.36 18.06
C GLY A 812 32.05 -12.97 19.41
N ARG A 813 31.54 -14.17 19.70
CA ARG A 813 31.86 -14.92 20.92
C ARG A 813 33.36 -15.17 21.13
N LYS A 814 34.14 -15.39 20.06
CA LYS A 814 35.61 -15.59 20.14
C LYS A 814 36.33 -14.36 20.68
N PHE A 815 35.75 -13.19 20.45
CA PHE A 815 36.29 -11.92 20.87
C PHE A 815 35.56 -11.39 22.11
N GLY A 816 34.66 -12.13 22.75
CA GLY A 816 33.91 -11.63 23.93
C GLY A 816 32.88 -10.55 23.58
N MET A 817 32.39 -10.50 22.33
CA MET A 817 31.23 -9.71 21.93
C MET A 817 30.00 -10.63 21.89
N GLY A 818 29.14 -10.54 22.90
CA GLY A 818 27.87 -11.25 22.90
C GLY A 818 26.80 -10.46 22.15
N LEU A 819 25.75 -11.14 21.68
CA LEU A 819 24.74 -10.58 20.80
C LEU A 819 23.36 -11.01 21.30
N CYS A 820 22.41 -10.09 21.33
CA CYS A 820 21.01 -10.33 21.59
C CYS A 820 20.15 -9.75 20.47
N LEU A 821 19.38 -10.60 19.78
CA LEU A 821 18.48 -10.19 18.72
C LEU A 821 17.03 -10.20 19.22
N ILE A 822 16.30 -9.11 19.02
CA ILE A 822 14.92 -8.97 19.50
C ILE A 822 14.00 -8.74 18.29
N SER A 823 13.01 -9.62 18.05
CA SER A 823 12.15 -9.54 16.87
C SER A 823 10.70 -9.97 17.14
N GLN A 824 9.76 -9.21 16.57
CA GLN A 824 8.34 -9.59 16.50
C GLN A 824 8.01 -10.55 15.33
N ARG A 825 8.98 -10.80 14.44
CA ARG A 825 8.83 -11.66 13.24
C ARG A 825 10.05 -12.56 13.08
N PRO A 826 10.11 -13.70 13.80
CA PRO A 826 11.18 -14.69 13.68
C PRO A 826 11.53 -15.07 12.24
N SER A 827 10.52 -15.20 11.36
CA SER A 827 10.72 -15.57 9.95
C SER A 827 11.50 -14.54 9.13
N ARG A 828 11.69 -13.32 9.63
CA ARG A 828 12.40 -12.23 8.95
C ARG A 828 13.81 -11.97 9.47
N VAL A 829 14.23 -12.71 10.51
CA VAL A 829 15.60 -12.66 11.03
C VAL A 829 16.46 -13.66 10.26
N ASP A 830 17.74 -13.38 10.12
CA ASP A 830 18.68 -14.28 9.45
C ASP A 830 18.71 -15.65 10.16
N LYS A 831 18.46 -16.72 9.40
CA LYS A 831 18.38 -18.09 9.96
C LYS A 831 19.67 -18.51 10.66
N SER A 832 20.82 -18.13 10.11
CA SER A 832 22.11 -18.43 10.71
C SER A 832 22.35 -17.61 11.98
N ALA A 833 21.86 -16.37 12.04
CA ALA A 833 21.94 -15.58 13.26
C ALA A 833 21.03 -16.14 14.37
N ILE A 834 19.83 -16.63 14.04
CA ILE A 834 18.94 -17.32 15.00
C ILE A 834 19.60 -18.64 15.46
N SER A 835 20.08 -19.48 14.55
CA SER A 835 20.66 -20.78 14.91
C SER A 835 21.97 -20.68 15.69
N GLN A 836 22.75 -19.61 15.48
CA GLN A 836 23.95 -19.32 16.28
C GLN A 836 23.64 -18.68 17.64
N SER A 837 22.38 -18.28 17.88
CA SER A 837 21.90 -17.79 19.17
C SER A 837 21.36 -18.95 20.00
N SER A 838 22.23 -19.54 20.82
CA SER A 838 21.84 -20.75 21.58
C SER A 838 20.82 -20.45 22.67
N THR A 839 20.81 -19.25 23.24
CA THR A 839 19.77 -18.87 24.22
C THR A 839 18.56 -18.34 23.47
N GLN A 840 17.42 -19.03 23.52
CA GLN A 840 16.18 -18.50 22.93
C GLN A 840 15.13 -18.27 24.02
N ILE A 841 14.54 -17.07 24.02
CA ILE A 841 13.41 -16.69 24.87
C ILE A 841 12.23 -16.41 23.95
N ILE A 842 11.27 -17.31 23.94
CA ILE A 842 10.15 -17.32 23.00
C ILE A 842 8.86 -17.01 23.78
N LEU A 843 8.28 -15.86 23.50
CA LEU A 843 6.94 -15.51 23.97
C LEU A 843 5.89 -16.07 23.01
N LYS A 844 4.61 -15.81 23.30
CA LYS A 844 3.51 -16.16 22.42
C LYS A 844 3.78 -15.73 20.98
N VAL A 845 3.74 -16.67 20.04
CA VAL A 845 3.83 -16.45 18.58
C VAL A 845 2.71 -17.23 17.91
N THR A 846 1.91 -16.56 17.08
CA THR A 846 0.71 -17.14 16.46
C THR A 846 0.82 -17.38 14.96
N ASN A 847 1.80 -16.76 14.30
CA ASN A 847 1.94 -16.85 12.85
C ASN A 847 2.62 -18.16 12.45
N PRO A 848 2.02 -19.00 11.58
CA PRO A 848 2.59 -20.30 11.21
C PRO A 848 3.98 -20.26 10.60
N ASN A 849 4.34 -19.21 9.84
CA ASN A 849 5.66 -19.09 9.24
C ASN A 849 6.72 -18.68 10.28
N ASP A 850 6.34 -17.86 11.25
CA ASP A 850 7.20 -17.48 12.37
C ASP A 850 7.42 -18.68 13.32
N ILE A 851 6.37 -19.49 13.55
CA ILE A 851 6.45 -20.74 14.32
C ILE A 851 7.37 -21.72 13.60
N LYS A 852 7.18 -21.97 12.30
CA LYS A 852 8.10 -22.82 11.54
C LYS A 852 9.55 -22.35 11.60
N ALA A 853 9.79 -21.04 11.55
CA ALA A 853 11.15 -20.48 11.66
C ALA A 853 11.77 -20.76 13.04
N ILE A 854 10.97 -20.64 14.11
CA ILE A 854 11.36 -21.04 15.47
C ILE A 854 11.61 -22.55 15.50
N SER A 855 10.68 -23.35 15.00
CA SER A 855 10.76 -24.81 15.03
C SER A 855 12.00 -25.36 14.33
N HIS A 856 12.35 -24.78 13.17
CA HIS A 856 13.56 -25.14 12.44
C HIS A 856 14.85 -24.72 13.14
N SER A 857 14.79 -23.83 14.13
CA SER A 857 15.97 -23.36 14.88
C SER A 857 16.19 -24.08 16.20
N LEU A 858 15.20 -24.84 16.67
CA LEU A 858 15.21 -25.54 17.95
C LEU A 858 15.44 -27.04 17.73
N GLU A 859 16.38 -27.61 18.45
CA GLU A 859 16.62 -29.05 18.45
C GLU A 859 15.59 -29.75 19.36
N GLY A 860 15.00 -30.87 18.88
CA GLY A 860 14.15 -31.73 19.73
C GLY A 860 12.67 -31.36 19.86
N ILE A 861 12.10 -30.54 18.95
CA ILE A 861 10.69 -30.14 19.01
C ILE A 861 9.71 -31.26 18.66
N THR A 862 8.64 -31.33 19.46
CA THR A 862 7.43 -32.11 19.16
C THR A 862 6.33 -31.21 18.59
N LEU A 863 5.36 -31.80 17.88
CA LEU A 863 4.14 -31.08 17.46
C LEU A 863 3.38 -30.44 18.64
N HIS A 864 3.62 -30.91 19.86
CA HIS A 864 3.06 -30.37 21.09
C HIS A 864 3.68 -29.01 21.44
N THR A 865 5.01 -28.89 21.45
CA THR A 865 5.71 -27.61 21.71
C THR A 865 5.34 -26.51 20.71
N GLU A 866 5.07 -26.85 19.44
CA GLU A 866 4.58 -25.87 18.45
C GLU A 866 3.18 -25.32 18.80
N LYS A 867 2.30 -26.18 19.32
CA LYS A 867 0.96 -25.77 19.78
C LYS A 867 1.05 -24.96 21.07
N GLU A 868 1.99 -25.27 21.94
CA GLU A 868 2.23 -24.51 23.17
C GLU A 868 2.67 -23.09 22.88
N ILE A 869 3.64 -22.87 21.99
CA ILE A 869 4.12 -21.53 21.60
C ILE A 869 2.97 -20.63 21.13
N GLN A 870 1.94 -21.21 20.51
CA GLN A 870 0.73 -20.49 20.09
C GLN A 870 -0.17 -20.07 21.26
N ASN A 871 -0.14 -20.80 22.36
CA ASN A 871 -1.04 -20.68 23.50
C ASN A 871 -0.39 -20.10 24.77
N ILE A 872 0.93 -19.87 24.80
CA ILE A 872 1.64 -19.25 25.94
C ILE A 872 0.88 -18.00 26.45
N PRO A 873 0.62 -17.89 27.77
CA PRO A 873 0.02 -16.70 28.37
C PRO A 873 0.90 -15.44 28.24
N ILE A 874 0.27 -14.26 28.30
CA ILE A 874 1.05 -13.01 28.37
C ILE A 874 1.75 -12.95 29.73
N GLY A 875 3.03 -12.61 29.73
CA GLY A 875 3.87 -12.65 30.95
C GLY A 875 4.62 -13.96 31.16
N THR A 876 4.35 -14.98 30.33
CA THR A 876 5.09 -16.25 30.34
C THR A 876 5.97 -16.34 29.08
N ALA A 877 7.15 -16.95 29.20
CA ALA A 877 8.04 -17.22 28.07
C ALA A 877 8.60 -18.65 28.12
N LEU A 878 8.75 -19.26 26.96
CA LEU A 878 9.49 -20.50 26.77
C LEU A 878 10.99 -20.17 26.64
N VAL A 879 11.80 -20.64 27.58
CA VAL A 879 13.26 -20.46 27.58
C VAL A 879 13.94 -21.76 27.19
N THR A 880 14.83 -21.72 26.21
CA THR A 880 15.48 -22.93 25.67
C THR A 880 16.93 -22.70 25.25
N GLY A 881 17.68 -23.80 25.12
CA GLY A 881 19.08 -23.91 24.67
C GLY A 881 20.16 -23.48 25.68
N ILE A 882 19.84 -22.60 26.63
CA ILE A 882 20.71 -22.34 27.80
C ILE A 882 20.47 -23.31 28.97
N VAL A 883 19.25 -23.82 29.04
CA VAL A 883 18.74 -24.82 29.97
C VAL A 883 18.71 -26.18 29.28
N ASP A 884 18.85 -27.26 30.05
CA ASP A 884 18.95 -28.62 29.51
C ASP A 884 17.65 -29.08 28.83
N LEU A 885 16.52 -28.48 29.21
CA LEU A 885 15.19 -28.67 28.60
C LEU A 885 14.47 -27.34 28.41
N PRO A 886 13.56 -27.21 27.44
CA PRO A 886 12.71 -26.02 27.32
C PRO A 886 11.85 -25.81 28.58
N LEU A 887 11.87 -24.61 29.15
CA LEU A 887 11.14 -24.27 30.37
C LEU A 887 10.13 -23.15 30.12
N LEU A 888 8.90 -23.34 30.59
CA LEU A 888 7.93 -22.25 30.70
C LEU A 888 8.21 -21.44 31.97
N VAL A 889 8.47 -20.16 31.81
CA VAL A 889 8.88 -19.25 32.89
C VAL A 889 7.92 -18.08 32.95
N ASN A 890 7.30 -17.87 34.11
CA ASN A 890 6.55 -16.67 34.41
C ASN A 890 7.54 -15.55 34.70
N ILE A 891 7.61 -14.58 33.78
CA ILE A 891 8.61 -13.52 33.81
C ILE A 891 8.34 -12.58 34.98
N ARG A 892 9.38 -12.27 35.74
CA ARG A 892 9.28 -11.36 36.88
C ARG A 892 8.88 -9.95 36.44
N PRO A 893 8.24 -9.16 37.31
CA PRO A 893 8.03 -7.75 37.06
C PRO A 893 9.35 -7.00 36.84
N ARG A 894 9.31 -5.97 35.99
CA ARG A 894 10.44 -5.05 35.78
C ARG A 894 10.68 -4.20 37.03
N MET A 895 11.95 -4.06 37.43
CA MET A 895 12.34 -3.13 38.49
C MET A 895 12.25 -1.68 38.00
N SER A 896 12.45 -1.47 36.70
CA SER A 896 12.45 -0.16 36.04
C SER A 896 11.12 0.20 35.39
N LYS A 897 10.88 1.50 35.16
CA LYS A 897 9.67 2.02 34.51
C LYS A 897 9.49 1.43 33.11
N HIS A 898 8.26 1.03 32.79
CA HIS A 898 7.90 0.58 31.44
C HIS A 898 7.80 1.77 30.46
N GLY A 899 8.47 1.67 29.30
CA GLY A 899 8.50 2.72 28.28
C GLY A 899 7.63 2.46 27.05
N GLY A 900 7.01 1.27 26.96
CA GLY A 900 6.29 0.78 25.79
C GLY A 900 4.78 0.62 26.00
N GLU A 901 4.19 1.31 27.00
CA GLU A 901 2.73 1.30 27.17
C GLU A 901 2.06 1.80 25.87
N ALA A 902 1.09 1.04 25.37
CA ALA A 902 0.29 1.50 24.24
C ALA A 902 -0.39 2.79 24.66
N VAL A 903 -0.19 3.88 23.90
CA VAL A 903 -0.92 5.13 24.12
C VAL A 903 -2.40 4.81 23.91
N SER A 904 -3.14 4.71 25.01
CA SER A 904 -4.58 4.58 24.97
C SER A 904 -5.15 5.82 24.29
N ALA A 905 -6.09 5.62 23.36
CA ALA A 905 -6.85 6.73 22.78
C ALA A 905 -7.87 7.32 23.79
N PHE A 906 -7.99 6.69 24.95
CA PHE A 906 -8.79 7.14 26.09
C PHE A 906 -7.83 7.50 27.23
N LEU A 907 -7.90 8.73 27.70
CA LEU A 907 -7.13 9.18 28.86
C LEU A 907 -7.74 8.49 30.09
N ASP A 908 -6.91 7.78 30.87
CA ASP A 908 -7.32 7.27 32.17
C ASP A 908 -7.60 8.45 33.11
N GLU A 909 -8.74 8.42 33.81
CA GLU A 909 -9.25 9.52 34.64
C GLU A 909 -8.29 9.94 35.78
N GLU A 910 -7.36 9.07 36.18
CA GLU A 910 -6.44 9.30 37.30
C GLU A 910 -5.22 10.19 36.95
N GLU A 911 -4.84 10.35 35.68
CA GLU A 911 -3.75 11.29 35.29
C GLU A 911 -4.24 12.73 35.05
N VAL A 912 -5.54 12.99 35.20
CA VAL A 912 -6.17 14.31 34.96
C VAL A 912 -6.08 15.25 36.17
N GLU A 913 -5.76 14.75 37.37
CA GLU A 913 -5.83 15.56 38.60
C GLU A 913 -4.63 16.52 38.84
N GLU A 914 -3.45 16.33 38.22
CA GLU A 914 -2.29 17.20 38.48
C GLU A 914 -2.04 18.33 37.46
N LYS A 915 -2.87 18.44 36.41
CA LYS A 915 -2.82 19.59 35.47
C LYS A 915 -4.21 20.09 35.11
N GLY A 916 -5.07 20.25 36.11
CA GLY A 916 -6.27 21.05 36.02
C GLY A 916 -5.94 22.54 36.18
N GLU A 917 -5.95 23.28 35.07
CA GLU A 917 -6.56 24.61 34.93
C GLU A 917 -6.30 25.11 33.50
N ASP A 918 -7.13 24.64 32.55
CA ASP A 918 -7.96 25.52 31.71
C ASP A 918 -8.69 24.75 30.59
N PHE A 919 -10.02 24.87 30.60
CA PHE A 919 -10.99 24.55 29.54
C PHE A 919 -11.31 23.08 29.20
N VAL A 920 -12.17 22.47 30.03
CA VAL A 920 -13.21 21.53 29.58
C VAL A 920 -14.57 22.10 29.94
N VAL A 921 -15.34 22.60 28.96
CA VAL A 921 -16.79 22.39 28.94
C VAL A 921 -17.28 22.34 27.48
N GLN A 922 -18.02 21.27 27.19
CA GLN A 922 -18.96 21.05 26.07
C GLN A 922 -18.46 20.34 24.81
N GLU A 923 -18.24 19.01 24.92
CA GLU A 923 -18.68 18.07 23.89
C GLU A 923 -19.20 16.75 24.51
N GLU A 924 -20.23 16.84 25.37
CA GLU A 924 -21.16 15.73 25.58
C GLU A 924 -22.60 16.26 25.61
N LYS A 925 -23.26 16.14 24.45
CA LYS A 925 -24.70 16.00 24.25
C LYS A 925 -24.92 15.89 22.75
N TYR A 926 -25.06 14.66 22.24
CA TYR A 926 -25.95 14.20 21.17
C TYR A 926 -25.63 12.72 20.91
N ALA A 927 -25.85 11.89 21.94
CA ALA A 927 -26.32 10.53 21.69
C ALA A 927 -27.78 10.67 21.24
N GLU A 928 -28.04 10.49 19.94
CA GLU A 928 -29.37 10.15 19.45
C GLU A 928 -29.28 8.75 18.80
N GLU A 929 -30.26 7.95 19.21
CA GLU A 929 -30.42 6.52 19.00
C GLU A 929 -30.57 6.17 17.51
N GLY A 930 -29.97 5.04 17.11
CA GLY A 930 -30.16 4.49 15.77
C GLY A 930 -29.15 3.40 15.44
N GLU A 931 -29.64 2.22 15.05
CA GLU A 931 -28.83 1.10 14.59
C GLU A 931 -28.04 1.46 13.33
N SER A 932 -26.78 1.01 13.28
CA SER A 932 -25.94 1.09 12.09
C SER A 932 -26.40 0.05 11.06
N ILE A 933 -26.95 0.51 9.94
CA ILE A 933 -27.50 -0.37 8.89
C ILE A 933 -26.50 -0.55 7.72
N PRO A 934 -26.48 -1.72 7.06
CA PRO A 934 -25.71 -1.94 5.84
C PRO A 934 -26.32 -1.17 4.65
N LEU A 935 -25.56 -0.27 4.06
CA LEU A 935 -26.00 0.66 3.03
C LEU A 935 -25.18 0.53 1.75
N VAL A 936 -25.85 0.69 0.61
CA VAL A 936 -25.26 0.91 -0.69
C VAL A 936 -25.62 2.32 -1.13
N LYS A 937 -24.61 3.19 -1.25
CA LYS A 937 -24.82 4.60 -1.57
C LYS A 937 -24.92 4.84 -3.07
N GLN A 938 -25.84 5.73 -3.47
CA GLN A 938 -25.89 6.24 -4.84
C GLN A 938 -24.59 6.99 -5.19
N GLN A 939 -24.23 7.01 -6.48
CA GLN A 939 -22.99 7.65 -6.94
C GLN A 939 -23.00 9.18 -6.76
N PHE A 940 -24.20 9.78 -6.79
CA PHE A 940 -24.42 11.21 -6.57
C PHE A 940 -25.03 11.45 -5.20
N SER A 941 -24.48 12.42 -4.48
CA SER A 941 -25.04 12.88 -3.21
C SER A 941 -26.24 13.81 -3.44
N GLU A 942 -27.04 14.05 -2.40
CA GLU A 942 -28.10 15.06 -2.39
C GLU A 942 -27.61 16.43 -2.92
N GLU A 943 -26.37 16.79 -2.58
CA GLU A 943 -25.74 18.04 -2.99
C GLU A 943 -25.40 18.05 -4.49
N ASP A 944 -24.98 16.92 -5.04
CA ASP A 944 -24.72 16.75 -6.47
C ASP A 944 -26.02 16.90 -7.28
N LEU A 945 -27.13 16.34 -6.81
CA LEU A 945 -28.43 16.45 -7.47
C LEU A 945 -29.02 17.87 -7.41
N LYS A 946 -28.87 18.57 -6.27
CA LYS A 946 -29.22 20.00 -6.14
C LYS A 946 -28.38 20.90 -7.06
N LEU A 947 -27.14 20.49 -7.34
CA LEU A 947 -26.26 21.14 -8.32
C LEU A 947 -26.69 20.87 -9.78
N MET A 948 -27.26 19.69 -10.06
CA MET A 948 -27.69 19.27 -11.41
C MET A 948 -29.06 19.84 -11.82
N HIS A 949 -30.04 19.86 -10.92
CA HIS A 949 -31.42 20.27 -11.21
C HIS A 949 -31.80 21.69 -10.73
N GLY A 950 -30.93 22.34 -9.96
CA GLY A 950 -31.16 23.67 -9.41
C GLY A 950 -31.41 23.66 -7.89
N SER A 951 -31.12 24.79 -7.24
CA SER A 951 -31.14 24.91 -5.77
C SER A 951 -32.53 24.85 -5.14
N THR A 952 -33.58 24.91 -5.94
CA THR A 952 -34.98 24.97 -5.52
C THR A 952 -35.69 23.63 -5.59
N THR A 953 -35.06 22.59 -6.15
CA THR A 953 -35.70 21.29 -6.38
C THR A 953 -35.75 20.50 -5.08
N ALA A 954 -36.95 20.05 -4.68
CA ALA A 954 -37.13 19.24 -3.49
C ALA A 954 -36.61 17.82 -3.75
N ILE A 955 -35.60 17.41 -2.99
CA ILE A 955 -35.00 16.06 -3.09
C ILE A 955 -35.38 15.27 -1.86
N SER A 956 -36.05 14.14 -2.06
CA SER A 956 -36.34 13.16 -1.01
C SER A 956 -35.35 12.00 -1.10
N LEU A 957 -34.78 11.59 0.03
CA LEU A 957 -33.95 10.40 0.14
C LEU A 957 -34.80 9.25 0.66
N GLN A 958 -34.87 8.18 -0.12
CA GLN A 958 -35.53 6.93 0.26
C GLN A 958 -34.50 5.82 0.42
N LEU A 959 -34.74 4.92 1.37
CA LEU A 959 -33.96 3.70 1.57
C LEU A 959 -34.75 2.53 1.01
N ILE A 960 -34.24 1.96 -0.08
CA ILE A 960 -34.83 0.80 -0.73
C ILE A 960 -34.27 -0.47 -0.07
N PRO A 961 -35.09 -1.35 0.51
CA PRO A 961 -34.63 -2.64 1.00
C PRO A 961 -34.12 -3.47 -0.18
N SER A 962 -32.93 -4.02 -0.06
CA SER A 962 -32.22 -4.72 -1.13
C SER A 962 -31.39 -5.87 -0.57
N VAL A 963 -30.98 -6.79 -1.42
CA VAL A 963 -30.16 -7.94 -1.04
C VAL A 963 -28.96 -8.07 -1.95
N LEU A 964 -27.78 -8.18 -1.35
CA LEU A 964 -26.54 -8.47 -2.05
C LEU A 964 -26.28 -9.97 -1.99
N MET A 965 -26.35 -10.64 -3.14
CA MET A 965 -26.13 -12.08 -3.26
C MET A 965 -24.79 -12.36 -3.93
N ARG A 966 -23.99 -13.27 -3.35
CA ARG A 966 -22.82 -13.85 -4.01
C ARG A 966 -23.20 -15.18 -4.65
N CYS A 967 -22.89 -15.30 -5.92
CA CYS A 967 -23.28 -16.42 -6.75
C CYS A 967 -22.06 -17.03 -7.42
N SER A 968 -22.14 -18.32 -7.75
CA SER A 968 -21.08 -19.10 -8.39
C SER A 968 -21.67 -19.90 -9.55
N ARG A 969 -21.05 -19.79 -10.73
CA ARG A 969 -21.45 -20.56 -11.92
C ARG A 969 -20.19 -21.09 -12.60
N LYS A 970 -20.10 -22.41 -12.77
CA LYS A 970 -18.94 -23.10 -13.39
C LYS A 970 -17.57 -22.73 -12.76
N GLY A 971 -17.55 -22.41 -11.46
CA GLY A 971 -16.32 -22.06 -10.73
C GLY A 971 -15.93 -20.59 -10.76
N GLU A 972 -16.71 -19.72 -11.41
CA GLU A 972 -16.53 -18.26 -11.38
C GLU A 972 -17.53 -17.60 -10.42
N ASP A 973 -17.02 -16.76 -9.52
CA ASP A 973 -17.80 -16.03 -8.53
C ASP A 973 -18.21 -14.64 -9.04
N PHE A 974 -19.48 -14.29 -8.82
CA PHE A 974 -20.04 -12.98 -9.14
C PHE A 974 -20.98 -12.49 -8.02
N SER A 975 -21.34 -11.20 -8.03
CA SER A 975 -22.24 -10.60 -7.05
C SER A 975 -23.39 -9.87 -7.72
N LEU A 976 -24.60 -10.01 -7.17
CA LEU A 976 -25.83 -9.37 -7.65
C LEU A 976 -26.45 -8.54 -6.53
N LEU A 977 -26.85 -7.31 -6.85
CA LEU A 977 -27.64 -6.47 -5.95
C LEU A 977 -29.08 -6.43 -6.45
N ILE A 978 -30.03 -6.84 -5.61
CA ILE A 978 -31.44 -6.98 -5.99
C ILE A 978 -32.30 -6.08 -5.12
N ASP A 979 -33.10 -5.24 -5.76
CA ASP A 979 -34.14 -4.41 -5.15
C ASP A 979 -35.36 -5.28 -4.74
N LEU A 980 -35.75 -5.22 -3.47
CA LEU A 980 -36.88 -6.00 -2.91
C LEU A 980 -38.23 -5.25 -2.94
N VAL A 981 -38.28 -4.06 -3.54
CA VAL A 981 -39.50 -3.26 -3.76
C VAL A 981 -39.98 -3.44 -5.19
N ASP A 982 -39.12 -3.18 -6.18
CA ASP A 982 -39.49 -3.25 -7.59
C ASP A 982 -39.03 -4.56 -8.27
N LEU A 983 -38.44 -5.47 -7.48
CA LEU A 983 -37.93 -6.78 -7.89
C LEU A 983 -37.00 -6.67 -9.11
N GLN A 984 -35.92 -5.90 -8.97
CA GLN A 984 -34.98 -5.63 -10.07
C GLN A 984 -33.54 -5.96 -9.67
N VAL A 985 -32.76 -6.53 -10.60
CA VAL A 985 -31.31 -6.62 -10.46
C VAL A 985 -30.73 -5.26 -10.82
N ILE A 986 -30.18 -4.53 -9.85
CA ILE A 986 -29.66 -3.17 -10.03
C ILE A 986 -28.39 -3.21 -10.88
N GLU A 987 -28.46 -2.63 -12.07
CA GLU A 987 -27.32 -2.55 -13.02
C GLU A 987 -26.67 -1.16 -12.99
N LYS A 988 -27.48 -0.12 -12.74
CA LYS A 988 -27.06 1.28 -12.74
C LYS A 988 -27.36 1.91 -11.40
N MET A 989 -26.30 2.27 -10.69
CA MET A 989 -26.39 3.02 -9.43
C MET A 989 -26.69 4.52 -9.64
N GLU A 990 -26.75 5.01 -10.88
CA GLU A 990 -27.01 6.43 -11.17
C GLU A 990 -28.46 6.82 -10.92
N ASP A 991 -29.40 5.92 -11.21
CA ASP A 991 -30.85 6.08 -11.06
C ASP A 991 -31.50 4.93 -10.27
N VAL A 992 -30.69 4.00 -9.75
CA VAL A 992 -31.15 2.77 -9.09
C VAL A 992 -32.12 2.03 -10.01
N SER A 993 -31.68 1.85 -11.25
CA SER A 993 -32.42 1.12 -12.28
C SER A 993 -31.69 -0.14 -12.67
N GLY A 994 -32.45 -1.09 -13.17
CA GLY A 994 -31.88 -2.36 -13.57
C GLY A 994 -32.87 -3.25 -14.29
N LEU A 995 -32.53 -4.52 -14.35
CA LEU A 995 -33.35 -5.49 -15.04
C LEU A 995 -34.47 -5.97 -14.12
N SER A 996 -35.73 -5.73 -14.51
CA SER A 996 -36.88 -6.21 -13.75
C SER A 996 -37.06 -7.71 -13.87
N LEU A 997 -37.13 -8.37 -12.71
CA LEU A 997 -37.46 -9.78 -12.56
C LEU A 997 -38.99 -10.01 -12.51
N LEU A 998 -39.81 -8.95 -12.47
CA LEU A 998 -41.29 -9.04 -12.47
C LEU A 998 -41.86 -9.74 -13.71
N LYS A 999 -41.09 -9.80 -14.81
CA LYS A 999 -41.46 -10.52 -16.03
C LYS A 999 -41.29 -12.04 -15.91
N LEU A 1000 -40.68 -12.52 -14.84
CA LEU A 1000 -40.52 -13.94 -14.54
C LEU A 1000 -41.60 -14.32 -13.53
N HIS A 1001 -42.53 -15.19 -13.91
CA HIS A 1001 -43.50 -15.73 -12.97
C HIS A 1001 -42.77 -16.63 -11.96
N LEU A 1002 -42.38 -16.09 -10.79
CA LEU A 1002 -41.64 -16.77 -9.71
C LEU A 1002 -42.39 -17.96 -9.07
N GLU A 1003 -43.51 -18.41 -9.63
CA GLU A 1003 -44.27 -19.56 -9.18
C GLU A 1003 -43.49 -20.87 -9.34
N GLU A 1004 -43.80 -21.86 -8.51
CA GLU A 1004 -43.21 -23.20 -8.59
C GLU A 1004 -43.44 -23.83 -9.97
N LEU A 1005 -42.33 -24.16 -10.63
CA LEU A 1005 -42.30 -25.09 -11.76
C LEU A 1005 -42.18 -26.50 -11.17
N ASN A 1006 -42.85 -27.48 -11.77
CA ASN A 1006 -42.61 -28.86 -11.37
C ASN A 1006 -41.22 -29.32 -11.85
N PHE A 1007 -40.68 -30.37 -11.22
CA PHE A 1007 -39.33 -30.89 -11.51
C PHE A 1007 -39.06 -31.11 -13.00
N LYS A 1008 -40.07 -31.57 -13.75
CA LYS A 1008 -39.98 -31.81 -15.20
C LYS A 1008 -39.86 -30.49 -15.98
N GLN A 1009 -40.68 -29.50 -15.67
CA GLN A 1009 -40.60 -28.16 -16.27
C GLN A 1009 -39.24 -27.49 -15.98
N GLU A 1010 -38.70 -27.66 -14.77
CA GLU A 1010 -37.36 -27.18 -14.42
C GLU A 1010 -36.27 -27.85 -15.25
N GLN A 1011 -36.34 -29.18 -15.41
CA GLN A 1011 -35.41 -29.94 -16.22
C GLN A 1011 -35.44 -29.48 -17.70
N LEU A 1012 -36.62 -29.21 -18.26
CA LEU A 1012 -36.76 -28.67 -19.62
C LEU A 1012 -36.15 -27.28 -19.76
N LEU A 1013 -36.40 -26.40 -18.79
CA LEU A 1013 -35.84 -25.05 -18.79
C LEU A 1013 -34.30 -25.07 -18.68
N HIS A 1014 -33.75 -26.00 -17.90
CA HIS A 1014 -32.31 -26.24 -17.80
C HIS A 1014 -31.67 -26.69 -19.11
N ILE A 1015 -32.35 -27.58 -19.85
CA ILE A 1015 -31.89 -28.03 -21.16
C ILE A 1015 -31.98 -26.87 -22.15
N ALA A 1016 -33.10 -26.13 -22.15
CA ALA A 1016 -33.30 -24.97 -23.01
C ALA A 1016 -32.21 -23.88 -22.82
N LEU A 1017 -31.84 -23.57 -21.58
CA LEU A 1017 -30.77 -22.60 -21.28
C LEU A 1017 -29.38 -23.02 -21.75
N LYS A 1018 -29.12 -24.32 -21.92
CA LYS A 1018 -27.82 -24.82 -22.43
C LYS A 1018 -27.71 -24.71 -23.96
N GLU A 1019 -28.82 -24.83 -24.68
CA GLU A 1019 -28.84 -24.82 -26.15
C GLU A 1019 -28.78 -23.39 -26.75
N GLY A 1020 -29.19 -22.37 -26.01
CA GLY A 1020 -29.06 -20.96 -26.40
C GLY A 1020 -30.33 -20.34 -27.00
N LYS A 1021 -30.16 -19.42 -27.96
CA LYS A 1021 -31.22 -18.47 -28.38
C LYS A 1021 -32.30 -19.07 -29.30
N GLU A 1022 -31.98 -20.11 -30.07
CA GLU A 1022 -32.94 -20.87 -30.90
C GLU A 1022 -32.84 -22.35 -30.55
N ILE A 1023 -33.96 -22.98 -30.20
CA ILE A 1023 -33.99 -24.31 -29.61
C ILE A 1023 -34.97 -25.21 -30.35
N LYS A 1024 -34.45 -26.29 -30.94
CA LYS A 1024 -35.27 -27.25 -31.69
C LYS A 1024 -36.11 -28.12 -30.76
N ALA A 1025 -37.40 -28.24 -31.04
CA ALA A 1025 -38.32 -29.03 -30.21
C ALA A 1025 -37.96 -30.52 -30.17
N THR A 1026 -37.47 -31.06 -31.30
CA THR A 1026 -37.03 -32.46 -31.42
C THR A 1026 -35.83 -32.76 -30.52
N GLU A 1027 -34.93 -31.79 -30.35
CA GLU A 1027 -33.71 -31.93 -29.57
C GLU A 1027 -33.98 -31.80 -28.06
N LEU A 1028 -34.83 -30.84 -27.68
CA LEU A 1028 -35.37 -30.71 -26.32
C LEU A 1028 -36.12 -31.98 -25.89
N PHE A 1029 -36.97 -32.52 -26.78
CA PHE A 1029 -37.72 -33.74 -26.50
C PHE A 1029 -36.79 -34.93 -26.26
N ALA A 1030 -35.83 -35.16 -27.16
CA ALA A 1030 -34.85 -36.25 -27.05
C ALA A 1030 -34.02 -36.17 -25.76
N LYS A 1031 -33.62 -34.96 -25.35
CA LYS A 1031 -32.83 -34.73 -24.13
C LYS A 1031 -33.67 -34.76 -22.84
N SER A 1032 -34.99 -34.60 -22.93
CA SER A 1032 -35.88 -34.53 -21.76
C SER A 1032 -36.24 -35.88 -21.15
N GLY A 1033 -36.27 -36.96 -21.95
CA GLY A 1033 -36.72 -38.29 -21.51
C GLY A 1033 -38.22 -38.38 -21.17
N MET A 1034 -39.03 -37.40 -21.57
CA MET A 1034 -40.46 -37.33 -21.25
C MET A 1034 -41.33 -38.04 -22.29
N GLN A 1035 -42.55 -38.43 -21.90
CA GLN A 1035 -43.55 -38.89 -22.87
C GLN A 1035 -44.07 -37.71 -23.71
N PHE A 1036 -44.47 -37.98 -24.95
CA PHE A 1036 -44.81 -36.96 -25.94
C PHE A 1036 -45.89 -35.97 -25.45
N SER A 1037 -46.98 -36.46 -24.87
CA SER A 1037 -48.07 -35.61 -24.35
C SER A 1037 -47.62 -34.72 -23.18
N GLU A 1038 -46.77 -35.25 -22.30
CA GLU A 1038 -46.26 -34.56 -21.11
C GLU A 1038 -45.23 -33.47 -21.46
N PHE A 1039 -44.39 -33.73 -22.47
CA PHE A 1039 -43.42 -32.77 -22.98
C PHE A 1039 -44.11 -31.52 -23.53
N TYR A 1040 -45.05 -31.68 -24.47
CA TYR A 1040 -45.73 -30.53 -25.07
C TYR A 1040 -46.61 -29.79 -24.08
N HIS A 1041 -47.26 -30.50 -23.13
CA HIS A 1041 -47.97 -29.84 -22.04
C HIS A 1041 -47.04 -28.98 -21.18
N SER A 1042 -45.85 -29.48 -20.83
CA SER A 1042 -44.87 -28.73 -20.05
C SER A 1042 -44.29 -27.54 -20.82
N MET A 1043 -44.05 -27.70 -22.13
CA MET A 1043 -43.59 -26.61 -23.00
C MET A 1043 -44.66 -25.53 -23.17
N ASP A 1044 -45.93 -25.89 -23.35
CA ASP A 1044 -47.04 -24.93 -23.41
C ASP A 1044 -47.20 -24.16 -22.09
N VAL A 1045 -47.00 -24.83 -20.95
CA VAL A 1045 -46.97 -24.15 -19.64
C VAL A 1045 -45.80 -23.17 -19.53
N LEU A 1046 -44.59 -23.57 -19.97
CA LEU A 1046 -43.42 -22.69 -19.98
C LEU A 1046 -43.60 -21.48 -20.92
N VAL A 1047 -44.24 -21.66 -22.08
CA VAL A 1047 -44.58 -20.57 -23.01
C VAL A 1047 -45.66 -19.66 -22.39
N LYS A 1048 -46.72 -20.23 -21.82
CA LYS A 1048 -47.80 -19.47 -21.17
C LYS A 1048 -47.31 -18.67 -19.97
N LYS A 1049 -46.35 -19.20 -19.21
CA LYS A 1049 -45.67 -18.51 -18.10
C LYS A 1049 -44.55 -17.57 -18.56
N GLY A 1050 -44.35 -17.37 -19.86
CA GLY A 1050 -43.41 -16.39 -20.42
C GLY A 1050 -41.94 -16.79 -20.34
N TYR A 1051 -41.63 -18.06 -20.06
CA TYR A 1051 -40.25 -18.56 -20.04
C TYR A 1051 -39.69 -18.80 -21.45
N LEU A 1052 -40.54 -19.23 -22.37
CA LEU A 1052 -40.20 -19.54 -23.76
C LEU A 1052 -41.14 -18.84 -24.74
N ILE A 1053 -40.67 -18.61 -25.96
CA ILE A 1053 -41.44 -18.09 -27.10
C ILE A 1053 -41.50 -19.17 -28.16
N ARG A 1054 -42.69 -19.49 -28.66
CA ARG A 1054 -42.87 -20.46 -29.75
C ARG A 1054 -42.57 -19.81 -31.10
N ILE A 1055 -41.67 -20.41 -31.87
CA ILE A 1055 -41.29 -19.97 -33.22
C ILE A 1055 -41.56 -21.14 -34.19
N GLY A 1056 -42.75 -21.16 -34.80
CA GLY A 1056 -43.18 -22.30 -35.63
C GLY A 1056 -43.29 -23.60 -34.82
N ASN A 1057 -42.51 -24.61 -35.18
CA ASN A 1057 -42.42 -25.89 -34.46
C ASN A 1057 -41.34 -25.90 -33.35
N ASP A 1058 -40.57 -24.82 -33.23
CA ASP A 1058 -39.43 -24.71 -32.30
C ASP A 1058 -39.67 -23.63 -31.25
N TYR A 1059 -38.70 -23.45 -30.34
CA TYR A 1059 -38.80 -22.55 -29.20
C TYR A 1059 -37.58 -21.64 -29.09
N SER A 1060 -37.75 -20.48 -28.48
CA SER A 1060 -36.68 -19.54 -28.13
C SER A 1060 -36.84 -19.09 -26.69
N LEU A 1061 -35.74 -18.74 -26.02
CA LEU A 1061 -35.81 -18.14 -24.70
C LEU A 1061 -36.51 -16.78 -24.78
N SER A 1062 -37.37 -16.47 -23.82
CA SER A 1062 -37.93 -15.13 -23.75
C SER A 1062 -36.81 -14.10 -23.51
N SER A 1063 -36.97 -12.89 -24.03
CA SER A 1063 -36.02 -11.78 -23.82
C SER A 1063 -35.79 -11.47 -22.33
N SER A 1064 -36.77 -11.82 -21.49
CA SER A 1064 -36.70 -11.77 -20.02
C SER A 1064 -35.88 -12.89 -19.37
N LEU A 1065 -35.56 -14.00 -20.04
CA LEU A 1065 -34.64 -15.04 -19.53
C LEU A 1065 -33.25 -15.01 -20.14
N GLU A 1066 -33.09 -14.36 -21.31
CA GLU A 1066 -31.80 -14.26 -22.00
C GLU A 1066 -30.71 -13.67 -21.08
N PHE A 1067 -31.07 -12.77 -20.16
CA PHE A 1067 -30.12 -12.21 -19.20
C PHE A 1067 -29.52 -13.24 -18.23
N LEU A 1068 -30.22 -14.32 -17.86
CA LEU A 1068 -29.67 -15.36 -16.96
C LEU A 1068 -28.47 -16.05 -17.60
N SER A 1069 -28.41 -16.09 -18.94
CA SER A 1069 -27.24 -16.58 -19.67
C SER A 1069 -26.02 -15.65 -19.55
N THR A 1070 -26.23 -14.35 -19.33
CA THR A 1070 -25.19 -13.30 -19.28
C THR A 1070 -25.05 -12.63 -17.90
N ILE A 1071 -25.73 -13.14 -16.87
CA ILE A 1071 -25.85 -12.48 -15.57
C ILE A 1071 -24.52 -12.38 -14.81
N ASP A 1072 -23.62 -13.33 -15.06
CA ASP A 1072 -22.23 -13.36 -14.58
C ASP A 1072 -21.38 -12.21 -15.14
N SER A 1073 -21.72 -11.69 -16.32
CA SER A 1073 -21.08 -10.49 -16.90
C SER A 1073 -21.57 -9.18 -16.25
N LYS A 1074 -22.65 -9.22 -15.46
CA LYS A 1074 -23.30 -8.06 -14.83
C LYS A 1074 -22.99 -7.95 -13.34
N GLN A 1075 -21.72 -8.11 -12.99
CA GLN A 1075 -21.29 -8.13 -11.59
C GLN A 1075 -21.45 -6.77 -10.90
N PHE A 1076 -21.98 -6.80 -9.69
CA PHE A 1076 -22.05 -5.65 -8.81
C PHE A 1076 -20.76 -5.47 -8.01
N TYR A 1077 -20.10 -4.31 -8.14
CA TYR A 1077 -18.78 -4.04 -7.53
C TYR A 1077 -18.77 -2.96 -6.44
N HIS A 1078 -19.91 -2.37 -6.08
CA HIS A 1078 -19.89 -1.32 -5.06
C HIS A 1078 -19.78 -1.90 -3.64
N PRO A 1079 -19.00 -1.24 -2.76
CA PRO A 1079 -18.84 -1.69 -1.39
C PRO A 1079 -20.11 -1.42 -0.58
N LEU A 1080 -20.49 -2.42 0.21
CA LEU A 1080 -21.44 -2.26 1.31
C LEU A 1080 -20.79 -1.41 2.41
N VAL A 1081 -21.45 -0.34 2.84
CA VAL A 1081 -20.98 0.57 3.88
C VAL A 1081 -21.92 0.47 5.08
N TYR A 1082 -21.41 0.20 6.27
CA TYR A 1082 -22.22 0.28 7.49
C TYR A 1082 -22.27 1.73 7.96
N GLY A 1083 -23.48 2.24 8.18
CA GLY A 1083 -23.66 3.60 8.66
C GLY A 1083 -25.10 3.94 8.97
N ARG A 1084 -25.31 5.14 9.50
CA ARG A 1084 -26.64 5.70 9.73
C ARG A 1084 -27.06 6.52 8.50
N SER A 1085 -28.28 6.34 8.03
CA SER A 1085 -28.88 7.16 6.96
C SER A 1085 -30.18 7.79 7.43
N LYS A 1086 -30.47 9.01 6.96
CA LYS A 1086 -31.68 9.78 7.28
C LYS A 1086 -32.82 9.54 6.28
N GLY A 1087 -32.64 8.63 5.33
CA GLY A 1087 -33.64 8.32 4.33
C GLY A 1087 -34.86 7.61 4.91
N GLU A 1088 -36.02 7.85 4.32
CA GLU A 1088 -37.26 7.15 4.67
C GLU A 1088 -37.19 5.70 4.20
N LYS A 1089 -37.34 4.73 5.13
CA LYS A 1089 -37.34 3.30 4.79
C LYS A 1089 -38.59 2.94 4.01
N ILE A 1090 -38.43 2.43 2.80
CA ILE A 1090 -39.53 1.87 2.02
C ILE A 1090 -39.83 0.46 2.56
N ALA A 1091 -41.12 0.11 2.65
CA ALA A 1091 -41.54 -1.23 3.05
C ALA A 1091 -41.13 -2.28 2.00
N THR A 1092 -40.55 -3.37 2.47
CA THR A 1092 -40.19 -4.53 1.63
C THR A 1092 -41.45 -5.14 1.03
N LYS A 1093 -41.50 -5.28 -0.31
CA LYS A 1093 -42.65 -5.91 -1.01
C LYS A 1093 -42.43 -7.40 -1.30
N TYR A 1094 -41.18 -7.79 -1.51
CA TYR A 1094 -40.81 -9.16 -1.86
C TYR A 1094 -39.82 -9.74 -0.85
N GLN A 1095 -40.07 -10.97 -0.38
CA GLN A 1095 -39.11 -11.67 0.48
C GLN A 1095 -37.95 -12.22 -0.34
N TYR A 1096 -36.72 -11.99 0.11
CA TYR A 1096 -35.53 -12.42 -0.63
C TYR A 1096 -35.41 -13.95 -0.72
N GLN A 1097 -36.06 -14.71 0.17
CA GLN A 1097 -35.99 -16.17 0.21
C GLN A 1097 -36.52 -16.79 -1.10
N ALA A 1098 -37.67 -16.34 -1.59
CA ALA A 1098 -38.22 -16.80 -2.87
C ALA A 1098 -37.30 -16.46 -4.06
N ILE A 1099 -36.61 -15.31 -4.01
CA ILE A 1099 -35.65 -14.89 -5.03
C ILE A 1099 -34.41 -15.77 -4.99
N ARG A 1100 -33.89 -16.02 -3.79
CA ARG A 1100 -32.76 -16.92 -3.56
C ARG A 1100 -33.09 -18.30 -4.12
N ASP A 1101 -34.22 -18.87 -3.76
CA ASP A 1101 -34.62 -20.21 -4.19
C ASP A 1101 -34.78 -20.29 -5.71
N PHE A 1102 -35.37 -19.26 -6.33
CA PHE A 1102 -35.47 -19.15 -7.79
C PHE A 1102 -34.07 -19.06 -8.46
N LEU A 1103 -33.18 -18.18 -7.99
CA LEU A 1103 -31.85 -18.01 -8.57
C LEU A 1103 -30.94 -19.22 -8.33
N ASN A 1104 -31.11 -19.91 -7.19
CA ASN A 1104 -30.35 -21.11 -6.84
C ASN A 1104 -30.65 -22.29 -7.79
N LYS A 1105 -31.77 -22.24 -8.52
CA LYS A 1105 -32.05 -23.17 -9.62
C LYS A 1105 -31.07 -22.97 -10.79
N PHE A 1106 -30.50 -21.78 -11.00
CA PHE A 1106 -29.66 -21.49 -12.18
C PHE A 1106 -28.16 -21.39 -11.88
N PHE A 1107 -27.78 -21.03 -10.65
CA PHE A 1107 -26.39 -20.92 -10.19
C PHE A 1107 -26.32 -21.02 -8.67
N GLU A 1108 -25.17 -21.41 -8.11
CA GLU A 1108 -25.01 -21.63 -6.67
C GLU A 1108 -24.99 -20.29 -5.93
N VAL A 1109 -25.97 -20.03 -5.05
CA VAL A 1109 -25.97 -18.85 -4.18
C VAL A 1109 -25.18 -19.13 -2.90
N LYS A 1110 -23.97 -18.58 -2.82
CA LYS A 1110 -22.99 -18.82 -1.73
C LYS A 1110 -23.22 -17.99 -0.47
N ASP A 1111 -23.63 -16.73 -0.63
CA ASP A 1111 -23.81 -15.78 0.48
C ASP A 1111 -24.90 -14.77 0.14
N VAL A 1112 -25.64 -14.32 1.14
CA VAL A 1112 -26.76 -13.40 1.00
C VAL A 1112 -26.69 -12.39 2.13
N LYS A 1113 -26.68 -11.10 1.80
CA LYS A 1113 -26.65 -10.00 2.78
C LYS A 1113 -27.75 -9.00 2.50
N GLU A 1114 -28.68 -8.86 3.44
CA GLU A 1114 -29.66 -7.78 3.42
C GLU A 1114 -28.98 -6.42 3.58
N CYS A 1115 -29.48 -5.44 2.84
CA CYS A 1115 -28.93 -4.09 2.80
C CYS A 1115 -29.97 -3.07 2.37
N TRP A 1116 -29.62 -1.80 2.43
CA TRP A 1116 -30.47 -0.70 1.99
C TRP A 1116 -29.76 0.11 0.91
N VAL A 1117 -30.44 0.37 -0.20
CA VAL A 1117 -29.93 1.23 -1.27
C VAL A 1117 -30.48 2.64 -1.09
N GLU A 1118 -29.59 3.63 -1.07
CA GLU A 1118 -29.98 5.04 -1.08
C GLU A 1118 -30.48 5.43 -2.48
N LYS A 1119 -31.74 5.85 -2.58
CA LYS A 1119 -32.32 6.43 -3.80
C LYS A 1119 -32.80 7.84 -3.52
N TYR A 1120 -32.19 8.81 -4.20
CA TYR A 1120 -32.68 10.17 -4.22
C TYR A 1120 -33.75 10.33 -5.30
N SER A 1121 -34.93 10.81 -4.92
CA SER A 1121 -35.99 11.21 -5.84
C SER A 1121 -36.06 12.72 -5.92
N VAL A 1122 -36.08 13.24 -7.15
CA VAL A 1122 -36.25 14.67 -7.45
C VAL A 1122 -37.74 14.89 -7.72
N ARG A 1123 -38.42 15.67 -6.88
CA ARG A 1123 -39.79 16.15 -7.18
C ARG A 1123 -39.65 17.46 -7.96
N GLU A 1124 -40.10 17.44 -9.22
CA GLU A 1124 -40.16 18.65 -10.05
C GLU A 1124 -41.14 19.69 -9.50
#